data_AF-A0A2E3IH50-F1
#
_entry.id   AF-A0A2E3IH50-F1
#
_cell.length_a   1.000
_cell.length_b   1.000
_cell.length_c   1.000
_cell.angle_alpha   90.00
_cell.angle_beta   90.00
_cell.angle_gamma   90.00
#
_symmetry.space_group_name_H-M   'P 1'
#
loop_
_entity.id
_entity.type
_entity.pdbx_description
1 polymer ?
#
loop_
_entity_poly.entity_id
_entity_poly.type
_entity_poly.pdbx_seq_one_letter_code
_entity_poly.pdbx_strand_id
1 'polypeptide(L)'
;MKRFFSHFPVLVAVCLLPSCDLAKLSADGETRKLKEKVAQLEKEREEAALEAELEEARRQLAIALSALDEEAPVEAGEPGEGGEGGELDDDPNDLEEFVDIPRAIVVEEAPQDDTLLPSAEASVALEATVPAALLEAGDHQIFFAELSRFGEWFETRDYGFVWQPMALGTNPAWRPYTRGRWVNSDQGWTWLSDEPFGWAVYHYGRWVLLAEHGWVWVPGDDWAPAWVSWRQNDDYLGWAPLPPETLYDEVYDYDPGIDLAYDVSPEYYNFVPVDHFYEPVHSHCVPRTTVVTIIISTRNVTRFSMRENHVHCGGPDFSWVNRHARRPARRCQIDMGMGHDHFARRHHHRLHEDRLHVFAPRVDAPWNAAVCPGRVARNLGRVEIVRAGNREIERDLRHRYHEAAVQRQESAREALERPECQVALRNNQERRRNVAGSPKGSEDLVQDRKRRRARAEEGLRAATEAVAVAERRVEERKLQPEERVQAGRKIEQAKKELAVARESLDTRGAGRESRSGARGNPENLSDEARRAEMSRHRVMEVKQRALAEEKAAEEKRRVLAEQKVAEAKRQEMARQQALEVKQRALAEEKAVEARRVEIARKQAVEAKQRALAEQKAMEARRVEIARKQAVEAKQRALAKDQAEQKAAEARRVEMARQQALDARRKVVARQRAEESERRAVAQRKGEEARRRAEIEARRKAQIEAQRRTQQEAQRRSEALLAKRRVEEQRAAKERALALGRAQAKAKAQASAQAAALRQKAEIARRQVSKSRRRKER
;
A
#
# COMPACT_ATOMS: atom_id res chain seq x y z
N MET A 1 3.44 28.07 64.76
CA MET A 1 3.96 29.45 64.67
C MET A 1 3.26 30.13 63.48
N LYS A 2 3.07 31.46 63.50
CA LYS A 2 1.99 32.15 62.78
C LYS A 2 2.30 32.51 61.31
N ARG A 3 1.23 32.65 60.52
CA ARG A 3 1.15 33.29 59.18
C ARG A 3 1.08 34.84 59.29
N PHE A 4 1.07 35.49 58.12
CA PHE A 4 0.49 36.82 57.73
C PHE A 4 1.44 38.03 57.59
N PHE A 5 1.35 38.70 56.42
CA PHE A 5 1.18 40.16 56.11
C PHE A 5 1.93 41.22 56.96
N SER A 6 2.23 42.45 56.51
CA SER A 6 2.29 43.14 55.20
C SER A 6 2.70 44.62 55.42
N HIS A 7 3.37 45.27 54.45
CA HIS A 7 3.42 46.74 54.23
C HIS A 7 4.21 47.67 55.22
N PHE A 8 5.02 48.56 54.62
CA PHE A 8 5.30 50.01 54.88
C PHE A 8 4.71 50.73 56.13
N PRO A 9 5.21 51.94 56.53
CA PRO A 9 6.59 52.47 56.67
C PRO A 9 6.74 53.38 57.94
N VAL A 10 7.51 54.50 57.86
CA VAL A 10 7.64 55.66 58.80
C VAL A 10 8.65 55.42 59.97
N LEU A 11 9.78 56.15 60.16
CA LEU A 11 10.11 57.59 60.34
C LEU A 11 9.84 58.11 61.78
N VAL A 12 10.69 59.05 62.25
CA VAL A 12 10.60 59.84 63.51
C VAL A 12 11.02 59.10 64.80
N ALA A 13 11.63 59.72 65.83
CA ALA A 13 12.74 60.68 65.98
C ALA A 13 12.94 60.94 67.49
N VAL A 14 14.15 61.36 67.93
CA VAL A 14 14.41 62.40 68.98
C VAL A 14 13.81 62.14 70.41
N CYS A 15 14.52 62.23 71.53
CA CYS A 15 15.58 63.16 71.95
C CYS A 15 16.29 62.64 73.21
N LEU A 16 17.56 63.03 73.44
CA LEU A 16 18.02 63.59 74.73
C LEU A 16 19.28 64.44 74.50
N LEU A 17 19.43 65.50 75.30
CA LEU A 17 20.28 66.68 75.08
C LEU A 17 21.67 66.55 75.77
N PRO A 18 22.49 67.62 75.87
CA PRO A 18 23.14 68.41 74.80
C PRO A 18 24.66 68.58 75.04
N SER A 19 25.41 69.14 74.08
CA SER A 19 26.45 70.18 74.31
C SER A 19 27.30 70.51 73.07
N CYS A 20 27.83 71.74 73.03
CA CYS A 20 28.94 72.20 72.19
C CYS A 20 28.77 72.14 70.65
N ASP A 21 27.98 73.08 70.13
CA ASP A 21 28.42 74.15 69.21
C ASP A 21 29.58 73.89 68.21
N LEU A 22 29.56 72.74 67.51
CA LEU A 22 30.37 72.50 66.29
C LEU A 22 29.52 72.33 65.02
N ALA A 23 28.19 72.35 65.15
CA ALA A 23 27.27 71.94 64.08
C ALA A 23 27.06 72.99 62.97
N LYS A 24 27.25 74.28 63.25
CA LYS A 24 26.92 75.37 62.30
C LYS A 24 27.93 75.55 61.15
N LEU A 25 29.16 75.06 61.27
CA LEU A 25 30.16 75.16 60.19
C LEU A 25 30.23 73.89 59.31
N SER A 26 29.82 72.72 59.84
CA SER A 26 29.72 71.50 59.03
C SER A 26 28.44 71.46 58.19
N ALA A 27 27.31 71.88 58.77
CA ALA A 27 26.01 71.83 58.08
C ALA A 27 25.95 72.74 56.83
N ASP A 28 26.54 73.93 56.87
CA ASP A 28 26.58 74.81 55.69
C ASP A 28 27.50 74.26 54.59
N GLY A 29 28.61 73.62 54.96
CA GLY A 29 29.51 72.96 54.00
C GLY A 29 28.86 71.76 53.30
N GLU A 30 28.18 70.90 54.06
CA GLU A 30 27.50 69.72 53.50
C GLU A 30 26.22 70.07 52.77
N THR A 31 25.40 71.01 53.27
CA THR A 31 24.19 71.46 52.54
C THR A 31 24.53 72.25 51.29
N ARG A 32 25.65 73.00 51.26
CA ARG A 32 26.15 73.63 50.02
C ARG A 32 26.63 72.60 49.01
N LYS A 33 27.42 71.60 49.43
CA LYS A 33 27.83 70.47 48.57
C LYS A 33 26.65 69.64 48.07
N LEU A 34 25.60 69.46 48.89
CA LEU A 34 24.36 68.80 48.49
C LEU A 34 23.57 69.66 47.50
N LYS A 35 23.47 70.97 47.69
CA LYS A 35 22.84 71.88 46.72
C LYS A 35 23.61 71.94 45.40
N GLU A 36 24.95 71.97 45.42
CA GLU A 36 25.78 71.83 44.22
C GLU A 36 25.57 70.48 43.55
N LYS A 37 25.55 69.35 44.29
CA LYS A 37 25.25 68.03 43.71
C LYS A 37 23.82 67.92 43.17
N VAL A 38 22.82 68.52 43.80
CA VAL A 38 21.44 68.51 43.30
C VAL A 38 21.35 69.34 42.02
N ALA A 39 21.92 70.55 42.00
CA ALA A 39 21.98 71.37 40.78
C ALA A 39 22.78 70.69 39.65
N GLN A 40 23.86 69.98 39.98
CA GLN A 40 24.64 69.16 39.05
C GLN A 40 23.79 68.00 38.47
N LEU A 41 23.08 67.26 39.32
CA LEU A 41 22.22 66.13 38.91
C LEU A 41 20.96 66.59 38.15
N GLU A 42 20.41 67.75 38.48
CA GLU A 42 19.33 68.40 37.72
C GLU A 42 19.84 68.80 36.34
N LYS A 43 21.04 69.40 36.25
CA LYS A 43 21.69 69.72 34.97
C LYS A 43 21.96 68.45 34.13
N GLU A 44 22.55 67.41 34.71
CA GLU A 44 22.83 66.14 34.03
C GLU A 44 21.53 65.46 33.54
N ARG A 45 20.46 65.47 34.34
CA ARG A 45 19.13 64.98 33.94
C ARG A 45 18.53 65.81 32.80
N GLU A 46 18.74 67.12 32.80
CA GLU A 46 18.24 68.04 31.77
C GLU A 46 19.04 68.02 30.46
N GLU A 47 20.34 67.70 30.53
CA GLU A 47 21.19 67.40 29.37
C GLU A 47 20.81 66.05 28.76
N ALA A 48 20.63 65.01 29.59
CA ALA A 48 20.17 63.69 29.15
C ALA A 48 18.77 63.71 28.51
N ALA A 49 17.86 64.55 28.98
CA ALA A 49 16.54 64.73 28.37
C ALA A 49 16.62 65.32 26.95
N LEU A 50 17.49 66.31 26.74
CA LEU A 50 17.71 66.91 25.41
C LEU A 50 18.43 65.96 24.46
N GLU A 51 19.34 65.12 24.97
CA GLU A 51 20.00 64.09 24.17
C GLU A 51 19.04 62.93 23.80
N ALA A 52 18.13 62.54 24.70
CA ALA A 52 17.09 61.56 24.42
C ALA A 52 16.10 62.03 23.32
N GLU A 53 15.65 63.28 23.36
CA GLU A 53 14.76 63.85 22.33
C GLU A 53 15.47 63.96 20.96
N LEU A 54 16.78 64.24 20.95
CA LEU A 54 17.58 64.29 19.73
C LEU A 54 17.90 62.89 19.18
N GLU A 55 18.09 61.88 20.05
CA GLU A 55 18.10 60.48 19.65
C GLU A 55 16.75 60.02 19.08
N GLU A 56 15.63 60.41 19.69
CA GLU A 56 14.30 60.03 19.20
C GLU A 56 14.02 60.61 17.82
N ALA A 57 14.36 61.88 17.58
CA ALA A 57 14.31 62.49 16.25
C ALA A 57 15.17 61.71 15.21
N ARG A 58 16.37 61.26 15.60
CA ARG A 58 17.25 60.45 14.76
C ARG A 58 16.71 59.04 14.51
N ARG A 59 16.07 58.42 15.50
CA ARG A 59 15.43 57.09 15.35
C ARG A 59 14.24 57.17 14.39
N GLN A 60 13.40 58.21 14.50
CA GLN A 60 12.30 58.43 13.56
C GLN A 60 12.81 58.68 12.13
N LEU A 61 13.90 59.45 11.99
CA LEU A 61 14.55 59.66 10.69
C LEU A 61 15.15 58.37 10.11
N ALA A 62 15.77 57.52 10.94
CA ALA A 62 16.28 56.22 10.50
C ALA A 62 15.17 55.25 10.05
N ILE A 63 14.01 55.26 10.73
CA ILE A 63 12.82 54.48 10.33
C ILE A 63 12.23 55.01 9.01
N ALA A 64 12.21 56.33 8.81
CA ALA A 64 11.74 56.93 7.57
C ALA A 64 12.66 56.61 6.38
N LEU A 65 13.98 56.53 6.61
CA LEU A 65 14.96 56.15 5.59
C LEU A 65 14.95 54.65 5.28
N SER A 66 14.87 53.77 6.28
CA SER A 66 14.82 52.31 6.03
C SER A 66 13.56 51.89 5.27
N ALA A 67 12.44 52.59 5.48
CA ALA A 67 11.21 52.40 4.70
C ALA A 67 11.35 52.75 3.19
N LEU A 68 12.46 53.38 2.78
CA LEU A 68 12.77 53.80 1.41
C LEU A 68 13.91 53.02 0.75
N ASP A 69 14.62 52.15 1.48
CA ASP A 69 15.88 51.53 1.00
C ASP A 69 15.77 50.04 0.60
N GLU A 70 14.63 49.37 0.83
CA GLU A 70 14.40 48.01 0.34
C GLU A 70 14.01 47.95 -1.16
N GLU A 71 14.78 48.61 -2.02
CA GLU A 71 14.81 48.36 -3.47
C GLU A 71 16.27 48.35 -3.97
N ALA A 72 16.89 47.17 -3.93
CA ALA A 72 18.15 46.88 -4.61
C ALA A 72 18.13 45.45 -5.20
N PRO A 73 17.82 45.28 -6.49
CA PRO A 73 18.06 44.02 -7.20
C PRO A 73 19.57 43.83 -7.35
N VAL A 74 20.08 42.64 -6.98
CA VAL A 74 21.46 42.25 -7.25
C VAL A 74 21.53 41.64 -8.65
N GLU A 75 21.78 42.46 -9.67
CA GLU A 75 22.27 41.94 -10.95
C GLU A 75 23.79 41.78 -10.89
N ALA A 76 24.25 40.55 -11.03
CA ALA A 76 25.64 40.24 -11.30
C ALA A 76 25.87 40.25 -12.81
N GLY A 77 26.49 41.31 -13.32
CA GLY A 77 26.98 41.41 -14.70
C GLY A 77 28.49 41.64 -14.69
N GLU A 78 29.23 40.79 -15.41
CA GLU A 78 30.68 40.91 -15.55
C GLU A 78 31.07 42.19 -16.31
N PRO A 79 32.14 42.92 -15.92
CA PRO A 79 32.65 44.03 -16.69
C PRO A 79 33.53 43.53 -17.85
N GLY A 80 32.99 43.62 -19.07
CA GLY A 80 33.83 43.60 -20.27
C GLY A 80 34.53 44.94 -20.46
N GLU A 81 35.76 45.09 -19.97
CA GLU A 81 36.61 46.24 -20.31
C GLU A 81 37.38 45.97 -21.62
N GLY A 82 37.19 46.87 -22.59
CA GLY A 82 38.02 46.91 -23.79
C GLY A 82 39.41 47.46 -23.46
N GLY A 83 40.45 46.87 -24.05
CA GLY A 83 41.83 47.23 -23.74
C GLY A 83 42.26 48.60 -24.27
N GLU A 84 43.04 49.32 -23.46
CA GLU A 84 44.12 50.18 -23.94
C GLU A 84 45.47 49.48 -23.67
N GLY A 85 46.46 49.75 -24.53
CA GLY A 85 47.64 48.89 -24.66
C GLY A 85 48.70 49.03 -23.57
N GLY A 86 49.40 47.92 -23.32
CA GLY A 86 50.65 47.82 -22.56
C GLY A 86 51.43 46.59 -23.06
N GLU A 87 52.71 46.77 -23.33
CA GLU A 87 53.58 45.84 -24.10
C GLU A 87 54.48 45.01 -23.14
N LEU A 88 55.15 43.96 -23.66
CA LEU A 88 56.15 43.07 -23.01
C LEU A 88 55.57 41.97 -22.07
N ASP A 89 56.02 40.71 -22.06
CA ASP A 89 56.93 39.94 -22.93
C ASP A 89 56.59 38.43 -22.80
N ASP A 90 56.91 37.61 -23.81
CA ASP A 90 56.78 36.13 -23.78
C ASP A 90 57.95 35.45 -23.03
N ASP A 91 57.67 34.46 -22.17
CA ASP A 91 58.55 33.30 -21.97
C ASP A 91 57.74 32.03 -21.56
N PRO A 92 57.64 30.99 -22.42
CA PRO A 92 56.83 29.81 -22.16
C PRO A 92 57.68 28.58 -21.77
N ASN A 93 58.16 28.51 -20.53
CA ASN A 93 58.64 27.24 -19.99
C ASN A 93 58.58 27.16 -18.44
N ASP A 94 57.64 26.36 -17.93
CA ASP A 94 57.86 25.52 -16.74
C ASP A 94 56.74 24.45 -16.67
N LEU A 95 57.08 23.26 -17.17
CA LEU A 95 56.36 22.02 -16.94
C LEU A 95 57.01 21.29 -15.76
N GLU A 96 56.25 20.96 -14.72
CA GLU A 96 56.37 19.73 -13.90
C GLU A 96 55.18 19.69 -12.93
N GLU A 97 54.19 18.82 -13.18
CA GLU A 97 54.13 17.43 -12.71
C GLU A 97 53.77 17.28 -11.23
N PHE A 98 52.47 17.12 -10.93
CA PHE A 98 52.01 16.53 -9.67
C PHE A 98 50.78 15.62 -9.87
N VAL A 99 51.09 14.34 -10.12
CA VAL A 99 50.39 13.10 -9.70
C VAL A 99 48.86 13.01 -9.81
N ASP A 100 48.41 12.07 -10.64
CA ASP A 100 47.02 11.62 -10.74
C ASP A 100 46.41 11.16 -9.40
N ILE A 101 45.35 11.84 -8.99
CA ILE A 101 44.28 11.26 -8.17
C ILE A 101 43.04 11.19 -9.06
N PRO A 102 42.45 10.00 -9.31
CA PRO A 102 41.24 9.90 -10.13
C PRO A 102 40.08 10.63 -9.44
N ARG A 103 39.83 11.85 -9.92
CA ARG A 103 38.75 12.73 -9.48
C ARG A 103 37.44 11.99 -9.67
N ALA A 104 36.67 11.79 -8.59
CA ALA A 104 35.40 11.10 -8.66
C ALA A 104 34.48 11.83 -9.65
N ILE A 105 34.03 11.12 -10.69
CA ILE A 105 33.06 11.66 -11.64
C ILE A 105 31.77 11.92 -10.87
N VAL A 106 31.48 13.21 -10.66
CA VAL A 106 30.17 13.69 -10.23
C VAL A 106 29.16 13.20 -11.26
N VAL A 107 28.01 12.72 -10.81
CA VAL A 107 26.91 12.35 -11.72
C VAL A 107 26.42 13.63 -12.38
N GLU A 108 26.92 13.89 -13.60
CA GLU A 108 26.55 15.07 -14.37
C GLU A 108 25.03 15.12 -14.56
N GLU A 109 24.46 16.30 -14.34
CA GLU A 109 23.06 16.59 -14.64
C GLU A 109 22.82 16.34 -16.13
N ALA A 110 21.70 15.68 -16.46
CA ALA A 110 21.34 15.42 -17.85
C ALA A 110 21.12 16.77 -18.58
N PRO A 111 21.51 16.88 -19.86
CA PRO A 111 21.31 18.12 -20.62
C PRO A 111 19.81 18.47 -20.65
N GLN A 112 19.52 19.75 -20.43
CA GLN A 112 18.16 20.28 -20.41
C GLN A 112 17.54 20.18 -21.81
N ASP A 113 16.53 19.32 -21.95
CA ASP A 113 15.73 19.22 -23.17
C ASP A 113 14.65 20.32 -23.12
N ASP A 114 15.05 21.54 -23.50
CA ASP A 114 14.32 22.82 -23.34
C ASP A 114 12.91 22.88 -23.97
N THR A 115 12.49 21.82 -24.66
CA THR A 115 11.28 21.78 -25.49
C THR A 115 9.95 21.80 -24.70
N LEU A 116 9.97 21.91 -23.36
CA LEU A 116 8.76 21.95 -22.50
C LEU A 116 8.79 22.93 -21.31
N LEU A 117 9.73 23.88 -21.26
CA LEU A 117 9.75 24.89 -20.18
C LEU A 117 8.76 26.04 -20.43
N PRO A 118 7.94 26.44 -19.43
CA PRO A 118 7.31 27.75 -19.43
C PRO A 118 8.39 28.83 -19.38
N SER A 119 8.14 29.99 -20.04
CA SER A 119 8.99 31.20 -19.92
C SER A 119 9.41 31.47 -18.46
N ALA A 120 10.58 32.07 -18.22
CA ALA A 120 11.01 32.48 -16.89
C ALA A 120 9.93 33.30 -16.15
N GLU A 121 9.20 34.16 -16.88
CA GLU A 121 8.05 34.92 -16.37
C GLU A 121 6.88 34.01 -15.95
N ALA A 122 6.62 32.94 -16.71
CA ALA A 122 5.61 31.95 -16.39
C ALA A 122 6.04 31.01 -15.25
N SER A 123 7.35 30.83 -15.04
CA SER A 123 7.93 30.10 -13.91
C SER A 123 7.83 30.90 -12.61
N VAL A 124 8.13 32.21 -12.64
CA VAL A 124 7.90 33.13 -11.50
C VAL A 124 6.40 33.29 -11.21
N ALA A 125 5.55 33.32 -12.23
CA ALA A 125 4.10 33.24 -12.05
C ALA A 125 3.61 31.85 -11.58
N LEU A 126 4.45 30.80 -11.65
CA LEU A 126 4.13 29.46 -11.18
C LEU A 126 4.29 29.33 -9.66
N GLU A 127 5.26 30.05 -9.09
CA GLU A 127 5.53 30.15 -7.64
C GLU A 127 4.50 30.99 -6.89
N ALA A 128 3.81 31.90 -7.58
CA ALA A 128 2.82 32.79 -6.99
C ALA A 128 1.59 32.02 -6.47
N THR A 129 1.50 31.97 -5.14
CA THR A 129 0.27 31.77 -4.36
C THR A 129 -0.33 30.36 -4.29
N VAL A 130 0.50 29.34 -4.02
CA VAL A 130 0.23 28.15 -3.16
C VAL A 130 1.62 27.62 -2.71
N PRO A 131 2.03 27.65 -1.41
CA PRO A 131 2.06 26.37 -0.66
C PRO A 131 2.14 26.35 0.88
N ALA A 132 2.64 27.37 1.60
CA ALA A 132 3.04 27.21 3.02
C ALA A 132 1.91 26.68 3.91
N ALA A 133 0.69 27.16 3.66
CA ALA A 133 -0.51 26.69 4.34
C ALA A 133 -0.94 25.25 4.00
N LEU A 134 -0.60 24.73 2.81
CA LEU A 134 -0.90 23.34 2.42
C LEU A 134 0.17 22.36 2.91
N LEU A 135 1.43 22.82 3.06
CA LEU A 135 2.48 22.05 3.74
C LEU A 135 2.09 21.76 5.20
N GLU A 136 1.52 22.75 5.88
CA GLU A 136 0.98 22.58 7.24
C GLU A 136 -0.36 21.85 7.30
N ALA A 137 -1.11 21.77 6.19
CA ALA A 137 -2.43 21.13 6.16
C ALA A 137 -2.35 19.61 6.34
N GLY A 138 -1.26 18.99 5.86
CA GLY A 138 -1.00 17.56 6.00
C GLY A 138 -2.03 16.65 5.33
N ASP A 139 -2.78 17.15 4.35
CA ASP A 139 -3.88 16.43 3.70
C ASP A 139 -3.76 16.40 2.16
N HIS A 140 -4.59 15.58 1.51
CA HIS A 140 -4.56 15.39 0.04
C HIS A 140 -4.83 16.67 -0.78
N GLN A 141 -5.20 17.82 -0.18
CA GLN A 141 -5.31 19.07 -0.94
C GLN A 141 -4.01 19.53 -1.57
N ILE A 142 -2.84 19.14 -1.03
CA ILE A 142 -1.56 19.45 -1.70
C ILE A 142 -1.45 18.75 -3.05
N PHE A 143 -1.86 17.48 -3.15
CA PHE A 143 -1.94 16.74 -4.41
C PHE A 143 -3.00 17.33 -5.33
N PHE A 144 -4.20 17.60 -4.82
CA PHE A 144 -5.28 18.15 -5.62
C PHE A 144 -4.93 19.53 -6.22
N ALA A 145 -4.26 20.40 -5.47
CA ALA A 145 -3.83 21.71 -5.95
C ALA A 145 -2.70 21.62 -6.98
N GLU A 146 -1.63 20.90 -6.65
CA GLU A 146 -0.42 20.86 -7.49
C GLU A 146 -0.61 20.05 -8.78
N LEU A 147 -1.25 18.88 -8.70
CA LEU A 147 -1.41 17.99 -9.86
C LEU A 147 -2.44 18.51 -10.88
N SER A 148 -3.38 19.36 -10.45
CA SER A 148 -4.34 20.03 -11.36
C SER A 148 -3.67 20.93 -12.42
N ARG A 149 -2.38 21.26 -12.26
CA ARG A 149 -1.60 22.06 -13.21
C ARG A 149 -1.01 21.23 -14.36
N PHE A 150 -0.88 19.91 -14.16
CA PHE A 150 -0.16 19.01 -15.07
C PHE A 150 -1.04 17.87 -15.64
N GLY A 151 -2.31 17.82 -15.25
CA GLY A 151 -3.25 16.77 -15.61
C GLY A 151 -4.63 17.01 -15.02
N GLU A 152 -5.54 16.07 -15.26
CA GLU A 152 -6.94 16.19 -14.84
C GLU A 152 -7.32 15.16 -13.77
N TRP A 153 -8.22 15.56 -12.87
CA TRP A 153 -8.82 14.70 -11.87
C TRP A 153 -10.13 14.12 -12.37
N PHE A 154 -10.29 12.82 -12.19
CA PHE A 154 -11.48 12.05 -12.53
C PHE A 154 -12.02 11.36 -11.28
N GLU A 155 -13.31 11.05 -11.27
CA GLU A 155 -13.93 10.25 -10.20
C GLU A 155 -14.24 8.86 -10.75
N THR A 156 -13.90 7.82 -9.99
CA THR A 156 -14.21 6.41 -10.30
C THR A 156 -14.98 5.80 -9.15
N ARG A 157 -15.85 4.83 -9.44
CA ARG A 157 -16.56 4.06 -8.42
C ARG A 157 -15.62 3.16 -7.61
N ASP A 158 -14.57 2.67 -8.25
CA ASP A 158 -13.70 1.62 -7.70
C ASP A 158 -12.48 2.17 -6.93
N TYR A 159 -12.01 3.38 -7.26
CA TYR A 159 -10.82 4.02 -6.65
C TYR A 159 -11.06 5.46 -6.13
N GLY A 160 -12.28 5.99 -6.21
CA GLY A 160 -12.56 7.39 -5.83
C GLY A 160 -11.90 8.38 -6.80
N PHE A 161 -11.29 9.44 -6.27
CA PHE A 161 -10.61 10.46 -7.08
C PHE A 161 -9.25 9.96 -7.59
N VAL A 162 -9.11 9.90 -8.92
CA VAL A 162 -7.89 9.48 -9.62
C VAL A 162 -7.38 10.61 -10.50
N TRP A 163 -6.07 10.69 -10.69
CA TRP A 163 -5.44 11.71 -11.52
C TRP A 163 -4.84 11.11 -12.79
N GLN A 164 -4.87 11.86 -13.89
CA GLN A 164 -4.27 11.45 -15.16
C GLN A 164 -3.40 12.59 -15.74
N PRO A 165 -2.13 12.31 -16.11
CA PRO A 165 -1.24 13.33 -16.67
C PRO A 165 -1.72 13.78 -18.06
N MET A 166 -1.61 15.09 -18.33
CA MET A 166 -1.91 15.67 -19.65
C MET A 166 -1.03 15.07 -20.75
N ALA A 167 0.18 14.62 -20.40
CA ALA A 167 1.11 13.94 -21.31
C ALA A 167 0.51 12.69 -21.99
N LEU A 168 -0.44 11.99 -21.35
CA LEU A 168 -1.11 10.83 -21.95
C LEU A 168 -2.03 11.23 -23.13
N GLY A 169 -2.64 12.42 -23.07
CA GLY A 169 -3.45 12.96 -24.16
C GLY A 169 -2.61 13.37 -25.38
N THR A 170 -1.32 13.63 -25.20
CA THR A 170 -0.37 13.93 -26.28
C THR A 170 0.36 12.68 -26.78
N ASN A 171 0.66 11.73 -25.87
CA ASN A 171 1.37 10.49 -26.16
C ASN A 171 0.65 9.29 -25.52
N PRO A 172 -0.16 8.53 -26.27
CA PRO A 172 -0.83 7.31 -25.79
C PRO A 172 0.13 6.20 -25.32
N ALA A 173 1.41 6.26 -25.66
CA ALA A 173 2.45 5.33 -25.19
C ALA A 173 3.18 5.82 -23.93
N TRP A 174 2.75 6.94 -23.33
CA TRP A 174 3.24 7.39 -22.02
C TRP A 174 2.98 6.33 -20.95
N ARG A 175 3.94 6.13 -20.05
CA ARG A 175 3.92 5.14 -18.99
C ARG A 175 4.54 5.72 -17.71
N PRO A 176 4.07 5.34 -16.51
CA PRO A 176 4.73 5.71 -15.27
C PRO A 176 6.12 5.08 -15.18
N TYR A 177 7.03 5.75 -14.47
CA TYR A 177 8.43 5.32 -14.27
C TYR A 177 9.20 5.11 -15.60
N THR A 178 9.01 5.96 -16.61
CA THR A 178 9.84 5.95 -17.83
C THR A 178 10.66 7.22 -18.07
N ARG A 179 10.22 8.39 -17.58
CA ARG A 179 10.96 9.67 -17.71
C ARG A 179 11.71 9.97 -16.41
N GLY A 180 12.95 9.51 -16.34
CA GLY A 180 13.75 9.56 -15.12
C GLY A 180 14.89 8.56 -15.14
N ARG A 181 15.48 8.32 -13.96
CA ARG A 181 16.57 7.36 -13.74
C ARG A 181 16.46 6.70 -12.36
N TRP A 182 17.03 5.51 -12.22
CA TRP A 182 17.14 4.82 -10.93
C TRP A 182 18.42 5.20 -10.21
N VAL A 183 18.32 5.46 -8.90
CA VAL A 183 19.48 5.56 -7.99
C VAL A 183 19.33 4.59 -6.83
N ASN A 184 20.45 4.19 -6.23
CA ASN A 184 20.44 3.39 -5.00
C ASN A 184 20.71 4.30 -3.81
N SER A 185 19.82 4.30 -2.83
CA SER A 185 19.91 5.07 -1.59
C SER A 185 20.08 4.16 -0.37
N ASP A 186 20.16 4.78 0.81
CA ASP A 186 20.03 4.13 2.12
C ASP A 186 18.65 3.48 2.35
N GLN A 187 17.61 3.96 1.66
CA GLN A 187 16.27 3.36 1.65
C GLN A 187 16.03 2.40 0.46
N GLY A 188 17.04 2.10 -0.34
CA GLY A 188 16.98 1.14 -1.45
C GLY A 188 16.87 1.80 -2.82
N TRP A 189 16.18 1.17 -3.77
CA TRP A 189 16.01 1.71 -5.12
C TRP A 189 15.03 2.88 -5.13
N THR A 190 15.53 4.07 -5.47
CA THR A 190 14.78 5.32 -5.52
C THR A 190 14.61 5.76 -6.97
N TRP A 191 13.39 6.13 -7.35
CA TRP A 191 13.14 6.73 -8.66
C TRP A 191 13.43 8.23 -8.62
N LEU A 192 14.23 8.73 -9.56
CA LEU A 192 14.38 10.16 -9.82
C LEU A 192 13.63 10.49 -11.10
N SER A 193 12.56 11.27 -10.97
CA SER A 193 11.69 11.69 -12.06
C SER A 193 12.22 12.95 -12.75
N ASP A 194 12.21 12.97 -14.07
CA ASP A 194 12.42 14.20 -14.84
C ASP A 194 11.09 14.96 -15.08
N GLU A 195 9.96 14.42 -14.59
CA GLU A 195 8.63 15.02 -14.67
C GLU A 195 8.28 15.84 -13.40
N PRO A 196 7.70 17.05 -13.52
CA PRO A 196 7.54 17.97 -12.40
C PRO A 196 6.57 17.48 -11.32
N PHE A 197 5.61 16.63 -11.67
CA PHE A 197 4.68 16.00 -10.73
C PHE A 197 5.26 14.77 -10.01
N GLY A 198 6.49 14.35 -10.36
CA GLY A 198 7.08 13.09 -9.92
C GLY A 198 7.29 12.95 -8.41
N TRP A 199 7.58 14.06 -7.71
CA TRP A 199 7.71 14.10 -6.25
C TRP A 199 6.46 13.53 -5.54
N ALA A 200 5.28 13.71 -6.13
CA ALA A 200 4.03 13.17 -5.63
C ALA A 200 3.79 11.76 -6.18
N VAL A 201 3.60 11.61 -7.48
CA VAL A 201 2.95 10.42 -8.07
C VAL A 201 3.82 9.17 -8.17
N TYR A 202 5.13 9.28 -7.92
CA TYR A 202 6.05 8.13 -7.90
C TYR A 202 6.47 7.71 -6.47
N HIS A 203 6.22 8.56 -5.48
CA HIS A 203 6.56 8.28 -4.08
C HIS A 203 5.34 8.09 -3.17
N TYR A 204 4.21 8.72 -3.51
CA TYR A 204 2.90 8.51 -2.91
C TYR A 204 1.98 7.78 -3.90
N GLY A 205 0.95 7.13 -3.38
CA GLY A 205 -0.10 6.53 -4.20
C GLY A 205 0.36 5.32 -5.03
N ARG A 206 -0.46 4.94 -6.02
CA ARG A 206 -0.26 3.78 -6.91
C ARG A 206 -0.79 4.07 -8.31
N TRP A 207 -0.32 3.32 -9.31
CA TRP A 207 -0.78 3.47 -10.70
C TRP A 207 -1.60 2.28 -11.16
N VAL A 208 -2.64 2.54 -11.95
CA VAL A 208 -3.47 1.51 -12.59
C VAL A 208 -3.68 1.84 -14.06
N LEU A 209 -3.64 0.80 -14.90
CA LEU A 209 -3.92 0.91 -16.33
C LEU A 209 -5.37 0.52 -16.58
N LEU A 210 -6.19 1.49 -16.97
CA LEU A 210 -7.60 1.30 -17.30
C LEU A 210 -7.75 1.02 -18.79
N ALA A 211 -8.49 -0.01 -19.18
CA ALA A 211 -8.51 -0.53 -20.55
C ALA A 211 -8.92 0.52 -21.61
N GLU A 212 -9.94 1.32 -21.32
CA GLU A 212 -10.45 2.36 -22.22
C GLU A 212 -9.85 3.76 -21.96
N HIS A 213 -9.12 3.94 -20.86
CA HIS A 213 -8.74 5.27 -20.34
C HIS A 213 -7.23 5.47 -20.17
N GLY A 214 -6.42 4.41 -20.29
CA GLY A 214 -4.97 4.46 -20.08
C GLY A 214 -4.58 4.57 -18.61
N TRP A 215 -3.38 5.09 -18.34
CA TRP A 215 -2.84 5.16 -16.98
C TRP A 215 -3.54 6.25 -16.14
N VAL A 216 -3.90 5.89 -14.91
CA VAL A 216 -4.33 6.83 -13.86
C VAL A 216 -3.62 6.53 -12.55
N TRP A 217 -3.43 7.56 -11.73
CA TRP A 217 -2.82 7.50 -10.40
C TRP A 217 -3.89 7.61 -9.32
N VAL A 218 -3.79 6.77 -8.30
CA VAL A 218 -4.64 6.77 -7.11
C VAL A 218 -3.83 7.30 -5.93
N PRO A 219 -4.28 8.37 -5.23
CA PRO A 219 -3.58 8.93 -4.08
C PRO A 219 -3.38 7.93 -2.93
N GLY A 220 -2.31 8.11 -2.17
CA GLY A 220 -2.00 7.37 -0.95
C GLY A 220 -1.22 8.25 0.03
N ASP A 221 -1.14 7.85 1.29
CA ASP A 221 -0.55 8.68 2.36
C ASP A 221 0.94 8.38 2.59
N ASP A 222 1.34 7.13 2.40
CA ASP A 222 2.70 6.68 2.70
C ASP A 222 3.68 7.00 1.56
N TRP A 223 4.77 7.69 1.94
CA TRP A 223 5.92 7.94 1.08
C TRP A 223 6.84 6.72 1.02
N ALA A 224 7.32 6.37 -0.18
CA ALA A 224 8.41 5.43 -0.37
C ALA A 224 9.36 5.86 -1.52
N PRO A 225 10.60 5.35 -1.54
CA PRO A 225 11.56 5.58 -2.63
C PRO A 225 11.02 5.27 -4.04
N ALA A 226 10.21 4.22 -4.17
CA ALA A 226 9.38 3.92 -5.34
C ALA A 226 8.39 2.78 -5.02
N TRP A 227 7.19 2.79 -5.62
CA TRP A 227 6.20 1.72 -5.48
C TRP A 227 6.14 0.84 -6.74
N VAL A 228 7.10 -0.09 -6.87
CA VAL A 228 7.25 -0.97 -8.04
C VAL A 228 7.51 -2.44 -7.68
N SER A 229 7.02 -3.36 -8.53
CA SER A 229 7.46 -4.76 -8.60
C SER A 229 8.67 -4.86 -9.53
N TRP A 230 9.68 -5.64 -9.15
CA TRP A 230 10.98 -5.78 -9.84
C TRP A 230 11.15 -7.13 -10.53
N ARG A 231 11.69 -7.13 -11.75
CA ARG A 231 12.14 -8.33 -12.49
C ARG A 231 13.55 -8.17 -13.04
N GLN A 232 14.24 -9.29 -13.16
CA GLN A 232 15.64 -9.35 -13.59
C GLN A 232 15.91 -10.65 -14.36
N ASN A 233 16.73 -10.55 -15.40
CA ASN A 233 17.60 -11.64 -15.87
C ASN A 233 19.02 -11.09 -16.09
N ASP A 234 19.85 -11.78 -16.87
CA ASP A 234 21.25 -11.38 -17.07
C ASP A 234 21.40 -10.21 -18.08
N ASP A 235 20.43 -10.04 -18.98
CA ASP A 235 20.46 -9.00 -20.04
C ASP A 235 19.61 -7.75 -19.70
N TYR A 236 18.50 -7.93 -18.96
CA TYR A 236 17.47 -6.91 -18.73
C TYR A 236 17.09 -6.76 -17.25
N LEU A 237 16.89 -5.51 -16.84
CA LEU A 237 16.18 -5.12 -15.64
C LEU A 237 14.81 -4.56 -16.01
N GLY A 238 13.80 -4.85 -15.20
CA GLY A 238 12.47 -4.31 -15.42
C GLY A 238 11.69 -4.06 -14.14
N TRP A 239 10.74 -3.14 -14.24
CA TRP A 239 9.87 -2.74 -13.15
C TRP A 239 8.45 -2.49 -13.66
N ALA A 240 7.47 -2.75 -12.81
CA ALA A 240 6.07 -2.42 -13.01
C ALA A 240 5.58 -1.63 -11.80
N PRO A 241 4.79 -0.55 -11.97
CA PRO A 241 4.17 0.10 -10.82
C PRO A 241 3.27 -0.87 -10.06
N LEU A 242 3.25 -0.78 -8.73
CA LEU A 242 2.31 -1.54 -7.93
C LEU A 242 0.89 -0.98 -8.11
N PRO A 243 -0.15 -1.85 -8.18
CA PRO A 243 -1.52 -1.43 -8.39
C PRO A 243 -2.16 -0.91 -7.08
N PRO A 244 -3.27 -0.13 -7.15
CA PRO A 244 -3.90 0.48 -5.98
C PRO A 244 -4.39 -0.50 -4.92
N GLU A 245 -4.60 -1.78 -5.26
CA GLU A 245 -4.91 -2.80 -4.27
C GLU A 245 -3.82 -2.98 -3.20
N THR A 246 -2.59 -2.49 -3.45
CA THR A 246 -1.46 -2.47 -2.51
C THR A 246 -1.41 -1.22 -1.61
N LEU A 247 -2.43 -0.34 -1.65
CA LEU A 247 -2.47 0.87 -0.81
C LEU A 247 -2.80 0.60 0.67
N TYR A 248 -3.40 -0.55 0.97
CA TYR A 248 -3.98 -0.84 2.29
C TYR A 248 -3.37 -2.10 2.94
N ASP A 249 -2.14 -2.46 2.58
CA ASP A 249 -1.39 -3.53 3.24
C ASP A 249 -0.67 -3.00 4.49
N GLU A 250 -1.02 -3.50 5.68
CA GLU A 250 -0.56 -2.94 6.97
C GLU A 250 0.96 -3.06 7.23
N VAL A 251 1.69 -3.92 6.51
CA VAL A 251 3.06 -4.36 6.90
C VAL A 251 4.13 -4.03 5.84
N TYR A 252 3.74 -3.68 4.61
CA TYR A 252 4.64 -3.39 3.48
C TYR A 252 5.81 -4.39 3.28
N ASP A 253 5.57 -5.68 3.54
CA ASP A 253 6.52 -6.78 3.34
C ASP A 253 6.17 -7.52 2.04
N TYR A 254 6.69 -7.02 0.91
CA TYR A 254 6.41 -7.57 -0.41
C TYR A 254 7.51 -8.50 -0.90
N ASP A 255 7.15 -9.74 -1.21
CA ASP A 255 8.03 -10.76 -1.77
C ASP A 255 7.83 -10.95 -3.30
N PRO A 256 8.66 -11.75 -3.98
CA PRO A 256 8.56 -11.96 -5.43
C PRO A 256 7.25 -12.55 -5.96
N GLY A 257 6.35 -13.03 -5.09
CA GLY A 257 5.00 -13.47 -5.41
C GLY A 257 4.00 -12.34 -5.67
N ILE A 258 4.37 -11.07 -5.46
CA ILE A 258 3.48 -9.91 -5.60
C ILE A 258 2.79 -9.83 -6.98
N ASP A 259 3.48 -10.17 -8.07
CA ASP A 259 2.88 -10.19 -9.42
C ASP A 259 1.66 -11.10 -9.50
N LEU A 260 1.73 -12.25 -8.82
CA LEU A 260 0.68 -13.26 -8.80
C LEU A 260 -0.43 -12.89 -7.80
N ALA A 261 -0.08 -12.31 -6.66
CA ALA A 261 -1.04 -11.91 -5.64
C ALA A 261 -1.97 -10.79 -6.13
N TYR A 262 -1.45 -9.80 -6.86
CA TYR A 262 -2.22 -8.64 -7.32
C TYR A 262 -2.51 -8.66 -8.84
N ASP A 263 -2.21 -9.78 -9.53
CA ASP A 263 -2.45 -10.01 -10.97
C ASP A 263 -1.91 -8.87 -11.85
N VAL A 264 -0.63 -8.54 -11.62
CA VAL A 264 0.09 -7.47 -12.32
C VAL A 264 0.32 -7.89 -13.77
N SER A 265 -0.30 -7.18 -14.71
CA SER A 265 -0.19 -7.49 -16.13
C SER A 265 1.24 -7.32 -16.64
N PRO A 266 1.73 -8.18 -17.56
CA PRO A 266 2.94 -7.90 -18.33
C PRO A 266 2.94 -6.52 -19.00
N GLU A 267 1.77 -5.97 -19.31
CA GLU A 267 1.60 -4.64 -19.89
C GLU A 267 2.04 -3.47 -18.98
N TYR A 268 2.19 -3.73 -17.67
CA TYR A 268 2.69 -2.76 -16.69
C TYR A 268 4.22 -2.66 -16.71
N TYR A 269 4.92 -3.66 -17.24
CA TYR A 269 6.38 -3.73 -17.16
C TYR A 269 7.08 -2.82 -18.16
N ASN A 270 7.98 -2.00 -17.62
CA ASN A 270 9.07 -1.37 -18.36
C ASN A 270 10.31 -2.27 -18.24
N PHE A 271 11.09 -2.38 -19.31
CA PHE A 271 12.38 -3.09 -19.32
C PHE A 271 13.44 -2.21 -19.97
N VAL A 272 14.69 -2.35 -19.52
CA VAL A 272 15.92 -1.74 -20.07
C VAL A 272 17.06 -2.76 -20.02
N PRO A 273 18.02 -2.71 -20.97
CA PRO A 273 19.27 -3.46 -20.85
C PRO A 273 20.02 -3.06 -19.57
N VAL A 274 20.65 -4.02 -18.89
CA VAL A 274 21.35 -3.80 -17.62
C VAL A 274 22.44 -2.72 -17.74
N ASP A 275 23.16 -2.69 -18.87
CA ASP A 275 24.15 -1.68 -19.25
C ASP A 275 23.72 -0.23 -18.94
N HIS A 276 22.47 0.11 -19.26
CA HIS A 276 21.95 1.48 -19.29
C HIS A 276 21.07 1.82 -18.07
N PHE A 277 21.02 0.96 -17.05
CA PHE A 277 20.05 1.07 -15.95
C PHE A 277 20.16 2.35 -15.10
N TYR A 278 21.36 2.94 -15.00
CA TYR A 278 21.62 4.20 -14.28
C TYR A 278 21.52 5.45 -15.16
N GLU A 279 21.42 5.29 -16.48
CA GLU A 279 21.23 6.39 -17.42
C GLU A 279 19.73 6.78 -17.49
N PRO A 280 19.36 7.96 -18.02
CA PRO A 280 17.96 8.33 -18.20
C PRO A 280 17.21 7.28 -19.04
N VAL A 281 16.32 6.51 -18.41
CA VAL A 281 15.88 5.22 -18.96
C VAL A 281 14.94 5.35 -20.16
N HIS A 282 14.37 6.54 -20.40
CA HIS A 282 13.38 6.80 -21.45
C HIS A 282 13.86 6.41 -22.85
N SER A 283 15.13 6.68 -23.17
CA SER A 283 15.77 6.39 -24.47
C SER A 283 16.12 4.91 -24.65
N HIS A 284 16.17 4.15 -23.56
CA HIS A 284 16.56 2.73 -23.55
C HIS A 284 15.38 1.79 -23.27
N CYS A 285 14.21 2.33 -22.90
CA CYS A 285 12.99 1.57 -22.63
C CYS A 285 12.59 0.68 -23.82
N VAL A 286 12.52 -0.63 -23.58
CA VAL A 286 12.15 -1.62 -24.58
C VAL A 286 10.71 -1.38 -25.11
N PRO A 287 10.46 -1.57 -26.43
CA PRO A 287 9.12 -1.49 -27.01
C PRO A 287 8.12 -2.49 -26.42
N ARG A 288 6.84 -2.09 -26.28
CA ARG A 288 5.77 -2.90 -25.66
C ARG A 288 5.62 -4.30 -26.26
N THR A 289 5.84 -4.45 -27.57
CA THR A 289 5.75 -5.73 -28.30
C THR A 289 6.75 -6.78 -27.82
N THR A 290 7.91 -6.36 -27.31
CA THR A 290 8.98 -7.26 -26.85
C THR A 290 8.87 -7.60 -25.35
N VAL A 291 8.14 -6.79 -24.58
CA VAL A 291 7.93 -6.97 -23.11
C VAL A 291 7.40 -8.37 -22.78
N VAL A 292 6.44 -8.88 -23.56
CA VAL A 292 5.84 -10.22 -23.37
C VAL A 292 6.85 -11.34 -23.59
N THR A 293 7.87 -11.15 -24.43
CA THR A 293 8.95 -12.13 -24.62
C THR A 293 9.97 -12.06 -23.48
N ILE A 294 10.38 -10.86 -23.07
CA ILE A 294 11.36 -10.66 -21.98
C ILE A 294 10.80 -11.11 -20.63
N ILE A 295 9.52 -10.88 -20.35
CA ILE A 295 8.95 -11.22 -19.04
C ILE A 295 8.99 -12.74 -18.75
N ILE A 296 8.91 -13.57 -19.80
CA ILE A 296 9.02 -15.04 -19.72
C ILE A 296 10.45 -15.47 -19.35
N SER A 297 11.47 -14.74 -19.79
CA SER A 297 12.88 -15.03 -19.51
C SER A 297 13.43 -14.33 -18.28
N THR A 298 12.59 -13.65 -17.49
CA THR A 298 12.99 -12.94 -16.26
C THR A 298 12.35 -13.54 -15.02
N ARG A 299 13.03 -13.42 -13.87
CA ARG A 299 12.49 -13.76 -12.55
C ARG A 299 12.07 -12.49 -11.81
N ASN A 300 11.04 -12.58 -10.98
CA ASN A 300 10.73 -11.51 -10.03
C ASN A 300 11.77 -11.50 -8.89
N VAL A 301 12.23 -10.30 -8.51
CA VAL A 301 13.23 -10.06 -7.46
C VAL A 301 12.77 -8.98 -6.45
N THR A 302 11.47 -8.70 -6.41
CA THR A 302 10.86 -7.72 -5.51
C THR A 302 11.14 -8.07 -4.05
N ARG A 303 11.50 -7.05 -3.27
CA ARG A 303 11.65 -7.15 -1.82
C ARG A 303 11.39 -5.81 -1.17
N PHE A 304 10.19 -5.60 -0.65
CA PHE A 304 9.92 -4.44 0.22
C PHE A 304 10.02 -4.91 1.66
N SER A 305 10.44 -4.00 2.55
CA SER A 305 10.50 -4.28 3.97
C SER A 305 10.39 -2.97 4.74
N MET A 306 9.57 -2.92 5.79
CA MET A 306 9.58 -1.78 6.70
C MET A 306 10.84 -1.83 7.58
N ARG A 307 11.64 -0.76 7.59
CA ARG A 307 12.88 -0.63 8.36
C ARG A 307 12.90 0.70 9.08
N GLU A 308 13.07 0.67 10.40
CA GLU A 308 13.21 1.87 11.23
C GLU A 308 12.09 2.91 10.97
N ASN A 309 10.86 2.40 10.76
CA ASN A 309 9.63 3.13 10.43
C ASN A 309 9.59 3.79 9.02
N HIS A 310 10.44 3.37 8.10
CA HIS A 310 10.43 3.77 6.69
C HIS A 310 10.30 2.55 5.75
N VAL A 311 9.76 2.76 4.55
CA VAL A 311 9.64 1.70 3.54
C VAL A 311 10.98 1.57 2.80
N HIS A 312 11.66 0.43 2.95
CA HIS A 312 12.88 0.15 2.20
C HIS A 312 12.56 -0.62 0.91
N CYS A 313 12.69 0.04 -0.23
CA CYS A 313 12.46 -0.52 -1.56
C CYS A 313 13.67 -1.34 -2.02
N GLY A 314 13.70 -2.63 -1.69
CA GLY A 314 14.66 -3.57 -2.29
C GLY A 314 14.30 -3.91 -3.75
N GLY A 315 14.91 -4.96 -4.28
CA GLY A 315 14.82 -5.32 -5.69
C GLY A 315 16.11 -6.04 -6.14
N PRO A 316 16.61 -5.75 -7.36
CA PRO A 316 17.91 -6.24 -7.84
C PRO A 316 19.04 -5.97 -6.84
N ASP A 317 19.99 -6.90 -6.72
CA ASP A 317 21.16 -6.69 -5.85
C ASP A 317 22.05 -5.57 -6.40
N PHE A 318 22.24 -4.51 -5.62
CA PHE A 318 23.04 -3.34 -6.00
C PHE A 318 24.47 -3.71 -6.43
N SER A 319 25.10 -4.68 -5.76
CA SER A 319 26.45 -5.11 -6.09
C SER A 319 26.51 -5.84 -7.43
N TRP A 320 25.47 -6.63 -7.75
CA TRP A 320 25.29 -7.26 -9.06
C TRP A 320 25.04 -6.21 -10.14
N VAL A 321 24.11 -5.27 -9.94
CA VAL A 321 23.81 -4.21 -10.93
C VAL A 321 25.08 -3.40 -11.25
N ASN A 322 25.83 -2.96 -10.23
CA ASN A 322 27.09 -2.21 -10.42
C ASN A 322 28.20 -2.98 -11.14
N ARG A 323 28.15 -4.33 -11.22
CA ARG A 323 29.13 -5.12 -11.97
C ARG A 323 28.76 -5.31 -13.45
N HIS A 324 27.48 -5.15 -13.81
CA HIS A 324 26.97 -5.38 -15.16
C HIS A 324 26.55 -4.08 -15.87
N ALA A 325 26.20 -3.03 -15.12
CA ALA A 325 25.93 -1.71 -15.69
C ALA A 325 27.20 -1.04 -16.23
N ARG A 326 27.07 -0.32 -17.34
CA ARG A 326 28.16 0.38 -18.04
C ARG A 326 28.79 1.49 -17.20
N ARG A 327 27.98 2.14 -16.37
CA ARG A 327 28.36 3.25 -15.48
C ARG A 327 27.97 2.88 -14.05
N PRO A 328 28.88 2.36 -13.19
CA PRO A 328 28.54 2.01 -11.81
C PRO A 328 28.23 3.25 -10.98
N ALA A 329 27.16 3.21 -10.20
CA ALA A 329 26.74 4.32 -9.34
C ALA A 329 27.20 4.15 -7.88
N ARG A 330 27.38 5.26 -7.17
CA ARG A 330 27.51 5.25 -5.70
C ARG A 330 26.13 5.19 -5.04
N ARG A 331 26.09 4.72 -3.79
CA ARG A 331 24.88 4.80 -2.97
C ARG A 331 24.77 6.20 -2.35
N CYS A 332 23.62 6.84 -2.47
CA CYS A 332 23.31 8.11 -1.83
C CYS A 332 22.57 7.94 -0.48
N GLN A 333 22.40 9.03 0.26
CA GLN A 333 21.49 9.13 1.40
C GLN A 333 20.29 10.01 1.04
N ILE A 334 19.06 9.60 1.37
CA ILE A 334 17.88 10.46 1.18
C ILE A 334 17.78 11.50 2.30
N ASP A 335 17.78 12.78 1.95
CA ASP A 335 17.45 13.88 2.83
C ASP A 335 16.00 14.32 2.55
N MET A 336 15.07 13.84 3.38
CA MET A 336 13.63 14.09 3.23
C MET A 336 13.25 15.44 3.87
N GLY A 337 13.05 16.46 3.04
CA GLY A 337 12.67 17.79 3.50
C GLY A 337 11.18 18.08 3.33
N MET A 338 10.59 18.67 4.36
CA MET A 338 9.18 19.11 4.40
C MET A 338 9.03 20.64 4.30
N GLY A 339 10.14 21.39 4.40
CA GLY A 339 10.14 22.85 4.49
C GLY A 339 9.94 23.57 3.15
N HIS A 340 9.72 24.89 3.21
CA HIS A 340 9.45 25.74 2.06
C HIS A 340 10.54 25.65 0.96
N ASP A 341 11.81 25.57 1.34
CA ASP A 341 12.95 25.46 0.40
C ASP A 341 12.91 24.16 -0.41
N HIS A 342 12.43 23.07 0.20
CA HIS A 342 12.25 21.79 -0.49
C HIS A 342 11.02 21.83 -1.39
N PHE A 343 9.94 22.49 -0.97
CA PHE A 343 8.77 22.69 -1.83
C PHE A 343 9.11 23.54 -3.07
N ALA A 344 9.85 24.65 -2.90
CA ALA A 344 10.28 25.48 -4.03
C ALA A 344 11.05 24.66 -5.08
N ARG A 345 11.85 23.69 -4.63
CA ARG A 345 12.67 22.81 -5.48
C ARG A 345 12.03 21.45 -5.79
N ARG A 346 10.76 21.21 -5.43
CA ARG A 346 10.07 19.90 -5.54
C ARG A 346 10.10 19.25 -6.94
N HIS A 347 10.22 20.07 -7.98
CA HIS A 347 10.28 19.61 -9.37
C HIS A 347 11.67 19.11 -9.81
N HIS A 348 12.71 19.27 -9.00
CA HIS A 348 14.10 18.98 -9.35
C HIS A 348 14.82 18.16 -8.27
N HIS A 349 15.18 16.92 -8.59
CA HIS A 349 15.94 16.05 -7.69
C HIS A 349 17.43 16.43 -7.69
N ARG A 350 17.88 17.17 -6.68
CA ARG A 350 19.29 17.56 -6.53
C ARG A 350 20.08 16.49 -5.76
N LEU A 351 21.13 15.99 -6.40
CA LEU A 351 22.16 15.15 -5.78
C LEU A 351 23.35 16.06 -5.40
N HIS A 352 23.61 16.24 -4.11
CA HIS A 352 24.70 17.08 -3.60
C HIS A 352 25.50 16.31 -2.54
N GLU A 353 26.81 16.15 -2.73
CA GLU A 353 27.70 15.48 -1.75
C GLU A 353 27.19 14.09 -1.28
N ASP A 354 26.80 13.23 -2.22
CA ASP A 354 26.16 11.92 -1.99
C ASP A 354 24.82 11.97 -1.21
N ARG A 355 24.24 13.17 -0.98
CA ARG A 355 22.89 13.36 -0.41
C ARG A 355 21.89 13.70 -1.50
N LEU A 356 20.75 13.02 -1.49
CA LEU A 356 19.64 13.22 -2.41
C LEU A 356 18.53 13.98 -1.68
N HIS A 357 18.32 15.24 -2.04
CA HIS A 357 17.23 16.04 -1.47
C HIS A 357 15.90 15.68 -2.14
N VAL A 358 14.93 15.21 -1.36
CA VAL A 358 13.57 14.90 -1.83
C VAL A 358 12.55 15.68 -1.02
N PHE A 359 11.60 16.31 -1.71
CA PHE A 359 10.45 16.91 -1.06
C PHE A 359 9.41 15.82 -0.74
N ALA A 360 9.18 15.60 0.55
CA ALA A 360 8.34 14.52 1.07
C ALA A 360 7.45 15.03 2.23
N PRO A 361 6.34 15.74 1.94
CA PRO A 361 5.43 16.25 2.96
C PRO A 361 4.69 15.11 3.67
N ARG A 362 4.34 15.30 4.94
CA ARG A 362 3.38 14.40 5.59
C ARG A 362 1.99 14.65 5.01
N VAL A 363 1.29 13.58 4.66
CA VAL A 363 -0.08 13.61 4.12
C VAL A 363 -0.94 12.56 4.81
N ASP A 364 -0.77 12.40 6.13
CA ASP A 364 -1.36 11.38 7.00
C ASP A 364 -2.69 11.81 7.67
N ALA A 365 -3.32 12.91 7.22
CA ALA A 365 -4.56 13.40 7.80
C ALA A 365 -5.72 12.38 7.74
N PRO A 366 -6.40 12.09 8.87
CA PRO A 366 -7.40 11.01 8.94
C PRO A 366 -8.66 11.28 8.10
N TRP A 367 -8.91 12.54 7.72
CA TRP A 367 -10.03 12.91 6.86
C TRP A 367 -9.73 12.82 5.36
N ASN A 368 -8.53 12.40 4.91
CA ASN A 368 -8.11 12.41 3.50
C ASN A 368 -9.16 11.83 2.52
N ALA A 369 -9.79 10.70 2.86
CA ALA A 369 -10.79 10.06 2.00
C ALA A 369 -12.10 10.86 1.84
N ALA A 370 -12.36 11.87 2.69
CA ALA A 370 -13.48 12.79 2.57
C ALA A 370 -13.12 14.11 1.86
N VAL A 371 -11.85 14.30 1.48
CA VAL A 371 -11.36 15.49 0.78
C VAL A 371 -11.53 15.30 -0.73
N CYS A 372 -12.02 16.32 -1.44
CA CYS A 372 -12.18 16.29 -2.89
C CYS A 372 -11.27 17.30 -3.63
N PRO A 373 -10.94 17.02 -4.91
CA PRO A 373 -10.33 17.99 -5.81
C PRO A 373 -11.20 19.23 -6.03
N GLY A 374 -10.57 20.39 -6.22
CA GLY A 374 -11.29 21.64 -6.53
C GLY A 374 -11.95 21.66 -7.92
N ARG A 375 -11.47 20.82 -8.85
CA ARG A 375 -12.04 20.60 -10.18
C ARG A 375 -11.95 19.10 -10.49
N VAL A 376 -13.07 18.48 -10.84
CA VAL A 376 -13.16 17.11 -11.36
C VAL A 376 -13.68 17.21 -12.79
N ALA A 377 -12.98 16.60 -13.75
CA ALA A 377 -13.28 16.73 -15.18
C ALA A 377 -14.52 15.92 -15.59
N ARG A 378 -14.62 14.66 -15.14
CA ARG A 378 -15.80 13.79 -15.27
C ARG A 378 -15.75 12.63 -14.27
N ASN A 379 -16.90 12.02 -14.03
CA ASN A 379 -17.01 10.72 -13.37
C ASN A 379 -16.97 9.62 -14.44
N LEU A 380 -16.07 8.63 -14.28
CA LEU A 380 -15.86 7.50 -15.19
C LEU A 380 -16.73 6.28 -14.83
N GLY A 381 -17.44 6.33 -13.71
CA GLY A 381 -18.26 5.23 -13.21
C GLY A 381 -17.42 4.03 -12.80
N ARG A 382 -17.88 2.84 -13.19
CA ARG A 382 -17.16 1.57 -12.98
C ARG A 382 -16.16 1.39 -14.12
N VAL A 383 -14.90 1.10 -13.79
CA VAL A 383 -13.81 1.03 -14.77
C VAL A 383 -13.29 -0.40 -14.97
N GLU A 384 -12.88 -0.73 -16.19
CA GLU A 384 -12.18 -1.98 -16.49
C GLU A 384 -10.67 -1.79 -16.37
N ILE A 385 -10.01 -2.71 -15.66
CA ILE A 385 -8.58 -2.66 -15.33
C ILE A 385 -7.84 -3.71 -16.14
N VAL A 386 -6.73 -3.33 -16.78
CA VAL A 386 -5.85 -4.27 -17.48
C VAL A 386 -5.13 -5.16 -16.47
N ARG A 387 -5.29 -6.48 -16.61
CA ARG A 387 -4.73 -7.53 -15.73
C ARG A 387 -4.02 -8.61 -16.56
N ALA A 388 -3.28 -9.53 -15.93
CA ALA A 388 -2.62 -10.60 -16.69
C ALA A 388 -3.59 -11.69 -17.18
N GLY A 389 -4.79 -11.78 -16.58
CA GLY A 389 -5.90 -12.62 -17.07
C GLY A 389 -5.71 -14.13 -16.85
N ASN A 390 -4.68 -14.54 -16.11
CA ASN A 390 -4.25 -15.94 -16.02
C ASN A 390 -4.84 -16.74 -14.84
N ARG A 391 -5.55 -16.09 -13.89
CA ARG A 391 -6.35 -16.71 -12.80
C ARG A 391 -7.44 -15.72 -12.33
N GLU A 392 -8.47 -16.21 -11.63
CA GLU A 392 -9.22 -15.34 -10.70
C GLU A 392 -8.22 -14.80 -9.67
N ILE A 393 -8.13 -13.48 -9.50
CA ILE A 393 -7.58 -12.88 -8.27
C ILE A 393 -8.38 -13.49 -7.12
N GLU A 394 -7.68 -14.05 -6.13
CA GLU A 394 -8.30 -14.66 -4.95
C GLU A 394 -9.32 -13.67 -4.37
N ARG A 395 -10.59 -14.09 -4.25
CA ARG A 395 -11.71 -13.15 -4.02
C ARG A 395 -11.48 -12.29 -2.78
N ASP A 396 -10.86 -12.89 -1.78
CA ASP A 396 -10.40 -12.33 -0.52
C ASP A 396 -9.50 -11.09 -0.69
N LEU A 397 -8.70 -10.98 -1.76
CA LEU A 397 -7.80 -9.84 -1.97
C LEU A 397 -8.55 -8.60 -2.50
N ARG A 398 -9.49 -8.79 -3.44
CA ARG A 398 -10.42 -7.72 -3.85
C ARG A 398 -11.37 -7.33 -2.73
N HIS A 399 -11.79 -8.30 -1.90
CA HIS A 399 -12.64 -8.07 -0.73
C HIS A 399 -11.91 -7.22 0.31
N ARG A 400 -10.69 -7.61 0.71
CA ARG A 400 -9.85 -6.85 1.66
C ARG A 400 -9.60 -5.41 1.21
N TYR A 401 -9.27 -5.19 -0.07
CA TYR A 401 -9.11 -3.83 -0.60
C TYR A 401 -10.41 -3.02 -0.46
N HIS A 402 -11.56 -3.60 -0.81
CA HIS A 402 -12.85 -2.92 -0.71
C HIS A 402 -13.25 -2.63 0.75
N GLU A 403 -13.05 -3.60 1.66
CA GLU A 403 -13.28 -3.42 3.10
C GLU A 403 -12.40 -2.31 3.67
N ALA A 404 -11.11 -2.30 3.37
CA ALA A 404 -10.19 -1.26 3.83
C ALA A 404 -10.54 0.12 3.25
N ALA A 405 -10.94 0.20 1.98
CA ALA A 405 -11.42 1.44 1.36
C ALA A 405 -12.69 1.97 2.07
N VAL A 406 -13.66 1.10 2.37
CA VAL A 406 -14.89 1.45 3.10
C VAL A 406 -14.57 1.90 4.52
N GLN A 407 -13.78 1.12 5.28
CA GLN A 407 -13.37 1.43 6.65
C GLN A 407 -12.61 2.76 6.72
N ARG A 408 -11.77 3.06 5.73
CA ARG A 408 -11.08 4.35 5.60
C ARG A 408 -12.05 5.51 5.31
N GLN A 409 -13.06 5.29 4.47
CA GLN A 409 -14.11 6.28 4.21
C GLN A 409 -14.97 6.56 5.46
N GLU A 410 -15.27 5.52 6.24
CA GLU A 410 -15.98 5.61 7.52
C GLU A 410 -15.12 6.33 8.57
N SER A 411 -13.85 5.94 8.72
CA SER A 411 -12.89 6.60 9.61
C SER A 411 -12.72 8.08 9.29
N ALA A 412 -12.72 8.45 8.00
CA ALA A 412 -12.67 9.85 7.57
C ALA A 412 -13.96 10.61 7.91
N ARG A 413 -15.13 9.97 7.85
CA ARG A 413 -16.40 10.56 8.30
C ARG A 413 -16.42 10.75 9.83
N GLU A 414 -16.05 9.72 10.59
CA GLU A 414 -15.91 9.81 12.05
C GLU A 414 -14.89 10.86 12.50
N ALA A 415 -13.78 11.01 11.77
CA ALA A 415 -12.82 12.08 12.00
C ALA A 415 -13.50 13.44 11.81
N LEU A 416 -14.27 13.64 10.73
CA LEU A 416 -15.01 14.88 10.48
C LEU A 416 -16.17 15.14 11.43
N GLU A 417 -16.63 14.17 12.24
CA GLU A 417 -17.56 14.45 13.34
C GLU A 417 -16.86 15.11 14.55
N ARG A 418 -15.54 14.97 14.68
CA ARG A 418 -14.77 15.55 15.78
C ARG A 418 -14.59 17.07 15.58
N PRO A 419 -14.95 17.92 16.56
CA PRO A 419 -14.81 19.38 16.43
C PRO A 419 -13.40 19.85 16.07
N GLU A 420 -12.37 19.16 16.59
CA GLU A 420 -10.95 19.44 16.30
C GLU A 420 -10.63 19.28 14.80
N CYS A 421 -11.12 18.21 14.17
CA CYS A 421 -10.91 17.93 12.76
C CYS A 421 -11.75 18.88 11.87
N GLN A 422 -12.95 19.26 12.30
CA GLN A 422 -13.74 20.30 11.61
C GLN A 422 -13.03 21.65 11.63
N VAL A 423 -12.44 22.04 12.77
CA VAL A 423 -11.65 23.27 12.89
C VAL A 423 -10.38 23.18 12.05
N ALA A 424 -9.66 22.06 12.06
CA ALA A 424 -8.48 21.84 11.22
C ALA A 424 -8.81 21.94 9.72
N LEU A 425 -9.81 21.20 9.25
CA LEU A 425 -10.27 21.26 7.84
C LEU A 425 -10.76 22.66 7.47
N ARG A 426 -11.51 23.34 8.34
CA ARG A 426 -11.95 24.71 8.13
C ARG A 426 -10.76 25.67 8.02
N ASN A 427 -9.77 25.55 8.89
CA ASN A 427 -8.54 26.35 8.82
C ASN A 427 -7.80 26.08 7.49
N ASN A 428 -7.68 24.81 7.06
CA ASN A 428 -7.10 24.46 5.76
C ASN A 428 -7.87 25.10 4.59
N GLN A 429 -9.21 25.09 4.63
CA GLN A 429 -10.06 25.74 3.62
C GLN A 429 -9.98 27.27 3.64
N GLU A 430 -9.97 27.91 4.81
CA GLU A 430 -9.83 29.36 4.96
C GLU A 430 -8.44 29.82 4.50
N ARG A 431 -7.39 29.08 4.86
CA ARG A 431 -6.03 29.32 4.33
C ARG A 431 -5.99 29.22 2.80
N ARG A 432 -6.62 28.20 2.19
CA ARG A 432 -6.75 28.10 0.72
C ARG A 432 -7.51 29.28 0.11
N ARG A 433 -8.55 29.79 0.77
CA ARG A 433 -9.29 30.99 0.31
C ARG A 433 -8.45 32.26 0.41
N ASN A 434 -7.67 32.43 1.48
CA ASN A 434 -6.78 33.59 1.65
C ASN A 434 -5.67 33.58 0.58
N VAL A 435 -5.16 32.39 0.26
CA VAL A 435 -4.21 32.14 -0.84
C VAL A 435 -4.87 32.43 -2.21
N ALA A 436 -6.05 31.89 -2.50
CA ALA A 436 -6.76 32.14 -3.76
C ALA A 436 -7.34 33.57 -3.90
N GLY A 437 -7.48 34.30 -2.79
CA GLY A 437 -8.06 35.64 -2.70
C GLY A 437 -7.05 36.78 -2.73
N SER A 438 -5.75 36.48 -2.83
CA SER A 438 -4.72 37.50 -3.02
C SER A 438 -4.79 38.04 -4.47
N PRO A 439 -5.05 39.33 -4.70
CA PRO A 439 -5.21 39.88 -6.04
C PRO A 439 -3.86 39.92 -6.78
N LYS A 440 -3.92 39.72 -8.10
CA LYS A 440 -2.74 39.59 -8.97
C LYS A 440 -1.82 40.82 -8.91
N GLY A 441 -0.71 40.71 -8.19
CA GLY A 441 0.66 41.03 -8.62
C GLY A 441 1.07 42.44 -9.10
N SER A 442 0.16 43.36 -9.41
CA SER A 442 0.50 44.67 -10.00
C SER A 442 -0.11 45.87 -9.28
N GLU A 443 -1.36 45.78 -8.79
CA GLU A 443 -2.00 46.89 -8.08
C GLU A 443 -1.46 47.06 -6.65
N ASP A 444 -1.16 45.96 -5.96
CA ASP A 444 -0.66 46.00 -4.57
C ASP A 444 0.75 46.60 -4.46
N LEU A 445 1.62 46.43 -5.45
CA LEU A 445 2.94 47.10 -5.44
C LEU A 445 2.81 48.63 -5.50
N VAL A 446 1.86 49.14 -6.28
CA VAL A 446 1.59 50.59 -6.38
C VAL A 446 0.93 51.11 -5.11
N GLN A 447 0.03 50.35 -4.48
CA GLN A 447 -0.63 50.75 -3.23
C GLN A 447 0.29 50.63 -2.01
N ASP A 448 1.13 49.60 -1.95
CA ASP A 448 2.13 49.45 -0.89
C ASP A 448 3.22 50.53 -1.02
N ARG A 449 3.71 50.82 -2.22
CA ARG A 449 4.63 51.97 -2.45
C ARG A 449 4.01 53.30 -2.03
N LYS A 450 2.70 53.52 -2.24
CA LYS A 450 1.97 54.69 -1.71
C LYS A 450 1.88 54.68 -0.18
N ARG A 451 1.64 53.53 0.46
CA ARG A 451 1.59 53.38 1.92
C ARG A 451 2.96 53.57 2.58
N ARG A 452 4.04 53.02 2.01
CA ARG A 452 5.42 53.23 2.44
C ARG A 452 5.81 54.70 2.35
N ARG A 453 5.51 55.36 1.23
CA ARG A 453 5.70 56.81 1.06
C ARG A 453 4.93 57.63 2.10
N ALA A 454 3.67 57.32 2.35
CA ALA A 454 2.87 58.01 3.37
C ALA A 454 3.48 57.90 4.78
N ARG A 455 3.99 56.71 5.16
CA ARG A 455 4.71 56.51 6.44
C ARG A 455 6.04 57.25 6.50
N ALA A 456 6.80 57.30 5.40
CA ALA A 456 8.05 58.06 5.34
C ALA A 456 7.79 59.58 5.46
N GLU A 457 6.75 60.10 4.81
CA GLU A 457 6.31 61.50 4.93
C GLU A 457 5.79 61.82 6.34
N GLU A 458 5.12 60.89 7.02
CA GLU A 458 4.68 61.02 8.41
C GLU A 458 5.86 61.02 9.39
N GLY A 459 6.83 60.11 9.23
CA GLY A 459 8.06 60.08 10.03
C GLY A 459 8.92 61.34 9.84
N LEU A 460 8.99 61.88 8.61
CA LEU A 460 9.70 63.12 8.32
C LEU A 460 9.03 64.34 8.98
N ARG A 461 7.70 64.39 9.05
CA ARG A 461 6.96 65.42 9.81
C ARG A 461 7.26 65.32 11.31
N ALA A 462 7.13 64.13 11.89
CA ALA A 462 7.42 63.90 13.31
C ALA A 462 8.85 64.29 13.70
N ALA A 463 9.85 63.93 12.87
CA ALA A 463 11.24 64.32 13.10
C ALA A 463 11.46 65.85 12.96
N THR A 464 10.76 66.52 12.04
CA THR A 464 10.79 67.99 11.89
C THR A 464 10.18 68.68 13.11
N GLU A 465 9.06 68.18 13.62
CA GLU A 465 8.41 68.69 14.84
C GLU A 465 9.29 68.50 16.07
N ALA A 466 9.94 67.34 16.22
CA ALA A 466 10.88 67.07 17.31
C ALA A 466 12.07 68.06 17.30
N VAL A 467 12.66 68.35 16.13
CA VAL A 467 13.72 69.37 16.01
C VAL A 467 13.20 70.77 16.36
N ALA A 468 11.99 71.15 15.93
CA ALA A 468 11.39 72.44 16.28
C ALA A 468 10.98 72.57 17.77
N VAL A 469 10.79 71.44 18.47
CA VAL A 469 10.64 71.42 19.94
C VAL A 469 12.00 71.60 20.62
N ALA A 470 13.04 70.89 20.16
CA ALA A 470 14.41 71.04 20.67
C ALA A 470 14.95 72.48 20.50
N GLU A 471 14.65 73.14 19.38
CA GLU A 471 15.00 74.54 19.14
C GLU A 471 14.39 75.48 20.17
N ARG A 472 13.06 75.46 20.35
CA ARG A 472 12.37 76.29 21.34
C ARG A 472 12.92 76.08 22.75
N ARG A 473 13.25 74.84 23.11
CA ARG A 473 13.84 74.50 24.42
C ARG A 473 15.26 75.08 24.63
N VAL A 474 16.05 75.26 23.57
CA VAL A 474 17.36 75.93 23.63
C VAL A 474 17.22 77.45 23.63
N GLU A 475 16.16 77.98 23.01
CA GLU A 475 15.86 79.42 22.97
C GLU A 475 15.31 79.94 24.30
N GLU A 476 14.37 79.22 24.93
CA GLU A 476 13.75 79.55 26.21
C GLU A 476 14.72 79.46 27.41
N ARG A 477 15.77 78.63 27.31
CA ARG A 477 16.76 78.42 28.39
C ARG A 477 17.84 79.50 28.44
N LYS A 478 18.09 80.02 29.65
CA LYS A 478 19.26 80.85 30.01
C LYS A 478 20.54 80.01 30.20
N LEU A 479 20.91 79.23 29.18
CA LEU A 479 22.13 78.42 29.14
C LEU A 479 23.40 79.30 29.03
N GLN A 480 24.55 78.76 29.44
CA GLN A 480 25.84 79.45 29.25
C GLN A 480 26.16 79.61 27.75
N PRO A 481 26.89 80.66 27.34
CA PRO A 481 27.13 80.94 25.92
C PRO A 481 27.73 79.77 25.13
N GLU A 482 28.66 79.02 25.74
CA GLU A 482 29.33 77.88 25.10
C GLU A 482 28.39 76.68 24.87
N GLU A 483 27.50 76.41 25.83
CA GLU A 483 26.53 75.31 25.76
C GLU A 483 25.46 75.57 24.69
N ARG A 484 25.02 76.83 24.54
CA ARG A 484 24.12 77.23 23.44
C ARG A 484 24.75 77.03 22.07
N VAL A 485 26.04 77.30 21.93
CA VAL A 485 26.79 77.06 20.68
C VAL A 485 26.91 75.56 20.38
N GLN A 486 27.12 74.72 21.39
CA GLN A 486 27.17 73.26 21.17
C GLN A 486 25.80 72.67 20.84
N ALA A 487 24.74 73.06 21.55
CA ALA A 487 23.37 72.61 21.24
C ALA A 487 22.92 73.10 19.85
N GLY A 488 23.20 74.36 19.50
CA GLY A 488 22.93 74.90 18.16
C GLY A 488 23.64 74.14 17.05
N ARG A 489 24.89 73.69 17.25
CA ARG A 489 25.60 72.82 16.29
C ARG A 489 24.93 71.45 16.13
N LYS A 490 24.47 70.81 17.22
CA LYS A 490 23.75 69.52 17.15
C LYS A 490 22.42 69.68 16.39
N ILE A 491 21.69 70.78 16.62
CA ILE A 491 20.44 71.10 15.92
C ILE A 491 20.68 71.38 14.43
N GLU A 492 21.67 72.20 14.08
CA GLU A 492 22.03 72.47 12.67
C GLU A 492 22.51 71.21 11.94
N GLN A 493 23.13 70.26 12.63
CA GLN A 493 23.43 68.95 12.05
C GLN A 493 22.15 68.15 11.77
N ALA A 494 21.22 68.07 12.74
CA ALA A 494 19.94 67.36 12.56
C ALA A 494 19.08 67.98 11.44
N LYS A 495 19.10 69.32 11.27
CA LYS A 495 18.45 70.00 10.12
C LYS A 495 19.06 69.61 8.78
N LYS A 496 20.37 69.44 8.70
CA LYS A 496 21.05 69.00 7.46
C LYS A 496 20.70 67.54 7.14
N GLU A 497 20.67 66.68 8.16
CA GLU A 497 20.22 65.28 8.04
C GLU A 497 18.76 65.22 7.53
N LEU A 498 17.86 66.05 8.07
CA LEU A 498 16.48 66.21 7.60
C LEU A 498 16.37 66.75 6.16
N ALA A 499 17.20 67.72 5.78
CA ALA A 499 17.19 68.30 4.45
C ALA A 499 17.59 67.28 3.37
N VAL A 500 18.63 66.48 3.64
CA VAL A 500 19.07 65.40 2.73
C VAL A 500 17.99 64.32 2.61
N ALA A 501 17.35 63.92 3.72
CA ALA A 501 16.25 62.95 3.69
C ALA A 501 15.04 63.44 2.87
N ARG A 502 14.72 64.73 2.96
CA ARG A 502 13.65 65.37 2.19
C ARG A 502 13.99 65.45 0.69
N GLU A 503 15.20 65.88 0.35
CA GLU A 503 15.67 65.92 -1.04
C GLU A 503 15.67 64.52 -1.69
N SER A 504 16.01 63.48 -0.92
CA SER A 504 15.99 62.08 -1.36
C SER A 504 14.57 61.57 -1.67
N LEU A 505 13.56 62.07 -0.95
CA LEU A 505 12.15 61.77 -1.20
C LEU A 505 11.62 62.47 -2.46
N ASP A 506 12.00 63.73 -2.67
CA ASP A 506 11.58 64.53 -3.82
C ASP A 506 12.27 64.08 -5.12
N THR A 507 13.57 63.76 -5.07
CA THR A 507 14.34 63.31 -6.25
C THR A 507 13.92 61.93 -6.78
N ARG A 508 13.49 61.00 -5.92
CA ARG A 508 12.87 59.72 -6.34
C ARG A 508 11.41 59.88 -6.81
N GLY A 509 10.80 61.04 -6.65
CA GLY A 509 9.47 61.39 -7.17
C GLY A 509 9.50 62.14 -8.51
N ALA A 510 10.54 62.93 -8.76
CA ALA A 510 10.64 63.82 -9.93
C ALA A 510 11.24 63.12 -11.17
N GLY A 511 10.42 62.28 -11.81
CA GLY A 511 10.72 61.79 -13.16
C GLY A 511 10.70 62.91 -14.21
N ARG A 512 11.87 63.53 -14.47
CA ARG A 512 12.23 64.27 -15.70
C ARG A 512 11.45 65.56 -16.01
N GLU A 513 11.92 66.70 -15.49
CA GLU A 513 11.66 68.03 -16.09
C GLU A 513 12.91 68.94 -16.08
N SER A 514 12.95 69.88 -17.04
CA SER A 514 14.14 70.51 -17.65
C SER A 514 14.98 71.50 -16.81
N ARG A 515 16.27 71.65 -17.18
CA ARG A 515 17.24 72.64 -16.63
C ARG A 515 17.25 74.01 -17.37
N SER A 516 17.38 75.12 -16.62
CA SER A 516 17.96 76.43 -17.00
C SER A 516 18.05 77.39 -15.79
N GLY A 517 18.98 78.34 -15.62
CA GLY A 517 20.27 78.62 -16.31
C GLY A 517 20.63 80.12 -16.42
N ALA A 518 21.42 80.71 -15.49
CA ALA A 518 21.83 82.14 -15.53
C ALA A 518 23.19 82.45 -14.83
N ARG A 519 23.83 83.59 -15.19
CA ARG A 519 25.22 84.02 -14.84
C ARG A 519 25.30 85.34 -14.04
N GLY A 520 26.45 85.55 -13.36
CA GLY A 520 27.24 86.82 -13.29
C GLY A 520 26.71 87.97 -12.40
N ASN A 521 27.49 88.94 -11.90
CA ASN A 521 28.91 89.33 -12.11
C ASN A 521 29.41 90.17 -10.86
N PRO A 522 30.72 90.41 -10.63
CA PRO A 522 31.24 91.16 -9.45
C PRO A 522 31.88 92.53 -9.79
N GLU A 523 32.10 93.42 -8.80
CA GLU A 523 33.18 94.44 -8.85
C GLU A 523 33.45 95.23 -7.55
N ASN A 524 34.75 95.44 -7.26
CA ASN A 524 35.43 96.68 -6.78
C ASN A 524 36.42 96.57 -5.61
N LEU A 525 37.60 97.17 -5.82
CA LEU A 525 38.77 97.25 -4.93
C LEU A 525 39.36 98.68 -4.99
N SER A 526 39.52 99.35 -3.84
CA SER A 526 40.71 100.20 -3.56
C SER A 526 40.62 100.89 -2.18
N ASP A 527 41.12 100.26 -1.11
CA ASP A 527 41.52 101.01 0.12
C ASP A 527 42.44 100.21 1.09
N GLU A 528 43.07 99.16 0.60
CA GLU A 528 43.77 98.16 1.43
C GLU A 528 45.28 98.39 1.57
N ALA A 529 45.89 99.15 0.65
CA ALA A 529 47.34 99.27 0.53
C ALA A 529 48.06 99.94 1.73
N ARG A 530 47.34 100.70 2.57
CA ARG A 530 47.93 101.42 3.72
C ARG A 530 47.73 100.75 5.09
N ARG A 531 46.95 99.66 5.17
CA ARG A 531 46.76 98.87 6.41
C ARG A 531 47.65 97.62 6.49
N ALA A 532 48.31 97.24 5.39
CA ALA A 532 49.06 95.99 5.28
C ALA A 532 50.36 95.92 6.12
N GLU A 533 50.99 97.06 6.43
CA GLU A 533 52.38 97.05 6.93
C GLU A 533 52.48 96.86 8.45
N MET A 534 51.72 97.64 9.24
CA MET A 534 51.61 97.48 10.71
C MET A 534 50.97 96.14 11.12
N SER A 535 50.27 95.47 10.21
CA SER A 535 49.64 94.17 10.44
C SER A 535 50.65 93.02 10.50
N ARG A 536 51.78 93.12 9.77
CA ARG A 536 52.74 92.02 9.61
C ARG A 536 53.46 91.64 10.91
N HIS A 537 53.81 92.62 11.75
CA HIS A 537 54.53 92.34 13.00
C HIS A 537 53.64 91.62 14.04
N ARG A 538 52.37 92.03 14.19
CA ARG A 538 51.41 91.37 15.10
C ARG A 538 51.04 89.96 14.62
N VAL A 539 50.93 89.75 13.31
CA VAL A 539 50.67 88.42 12.72
C VAL A 539 51.78 87.42 13.04
N MET A 540 53.05 87.83 13.05
CA MET A 540 54.18 86.94 13.38
C MET A 540 54.17 86.48 14.84
N GLU A 541 53.89 87.37 15.77
CA GLU A 541 53.84 87.04 17.21
C GLU A 541 52.66 86.12 17.55
N VAL A 542 51.49 86.36 16.95
CA VAL A 542 50.33 85.46 17.03
C VAL A 542 50.63 84.11 16.39
N LYS A 543 51.34 84.06 15.25
CA LYS A 543 51.77 82.80 14.61
C LYS A 543 52.63 81.93 15.53
N GLN A 544 53.56 82.53 16.28
CA GLN A 544 54.44 81.77 17.18
C GLN A 544 53.68 81.19 18.38
N ARG A 545 52.69 81.91 18.93
CA ARG A 545 51.82 81.36 20.00
C ARG A 545 50.89 80.27 19.48
N ALA A 546 50.27 80.47 18.32
CA ALA A 546 49.42 79.46 17.68
C ALA A 546 50.19 78.15 17.42
N LEU A 547 51.43 78.22 16.94
CA LEU A 547 52.28 77.04 16.71
C LEU A 547 52.65 76.29 18.00
N ALA A 548 52.70 76.98 19.14
CA ALA A 548 52.97 76.37 20.45
C ALA A 548 51.71 75.69 21.02
N GLU A 549 50.55 76.33 20.88
CA GLU A 549 49.25 75.77 21.28
C GLU A 549 48.86 74.56 20.40
N GLU A 550 49.15 74.62 19.10
CA GLU A 550 48.95 73.53 18.15
C GLU A 550 49.75 72.28 18.55
N LYS A 551 51.05 72.42 18.85
CA LYS A 551 51.90 71.32 19.34
C LYS A 551 51.41 70.75 20.68
N ALA A 552 50.97 71.60 21.60
CA ALA A 552 50.40 71.15 22.88
C ALA A 552 49.05 70.42 22.71
N ALA A 553 48.24 70.81 21.71
CA ALA A 553 47.01 70.12 21.35
C ALA A 553 47.28 68.79 20.63
N GLU A 554 48.29 68.73 19.77
CA GLU A 554 48.74 67.53 19.08
C GLU A 554 49.26 66.47 20.06
N GLU A 555 50.08 66.85 21.04
CA GLU A 555 50.56 65.92 22.07
C GLU A 555 49.42 65.39 22.97
N LYS A 556 48.45 66.23 23.34
CA LYS A 556 47.24 65.78 24.04
C LYS A 556 46.39 64.82 23.19
N ARG A 557 46.30 65.05 21.88
CA ARG A 557 45.63 64.13 20.93
C ARG A 557 46.38 62.80 20.84
N ARG A 558 47.72 62.81 20.82
CA ARG A 558 48.55 61.59 20.83
C ARG A 558 48.30 60.73 22.07
N VAL A 559 48.35 61.33 23.26
CA VAL A 559 48.10 60.62 24.54
C VAL A 559 46.67 60.07 24.60
N LEU A 560 45.67 60.83 24.15
CA LEU A 560 44.27 60.35 24.10
C LEU A 560 44.08 59.20 23.10
N ALA A 561 44.79 59.22 21.96
CA ALA A 561 44.78 58.14 20.99
C ALA A 561 45.44 56.87 21.57
N GLU A 562 46.60 57.00 22.23
CA GLU A 562 47.28 55.89 22.92
C GLU A 562 46.39 55.25 24.00
N GLN A 563 45.67 56.07 24.80
CA GLN A 563 44.70 55.58 25.79
C GLN A 563 43.53 54.81 25.15
N LYS A 564 42.95 55.34 24.05
CA LYS A 564 41.87 54.66 23.32
C LYS A 564 42.32 53.34 22.70
N VAL A 565 43.54 53.27 22.17
CA VAL A 565 44.12 52.01 21.65
C VAL A 565 44.37 51.00 22.78
N ALA A 566 44.83 51.45 23.95
CA ALA A 566 45.01 50.59 25.11
C ALA A 566 43.67 50.05 25.65
N GLU A 567 42.60 50.87 25.66
CA GLU A 567 41.27 50.45 26.06
C GLU A 567 40.65 49.47 25.05
N ALA A 568 40.76 49.74 23.74
CA ALA A 568 40.30 48.83 22.69
C ALA A 568 40.94 47.44 22.82
N LYS A 569 42.26 47.36 23.04
CA LYS A 569 42.97 46.10 23.29
C LYS A 569 42.46 45.36 24.54
N ARG A 570 42.11 46.08 25.61
CA ARG A 570 41.51 45.47 26.82
C ARG A 570 40.11 44.90 26.53
N GLN A 571 39.28 45.63 25.79
CA GLN A 571 37.95 45.17 25.39
C GLN A 571 38.02 43.96 24.44
N GLU A 572 39.00 43.93 23.54
CA GLU A 572 39.25 42.79 22.65
C GLU A 572 39.67 41.53 23.42
N MET A 573 40.64 41.64 24.33
CA MET A 573 41.04 40.53 25.21
C MET A 573 39.87 39.99 26.05
N ALA A 574 39.02 40.88 26.57
CA ALA A 574 37.82 40.48 27.31
C ALA A 574 36.78 39.76 26.42
N ARG A 575 36.63 40.18 25.16
CA ARG A 575 35.78 39.48 24.17
C ARG A 575 36.32 38.10 23.81
N GLN A 576 37.64 37.97 23.63
CA GLN A 576 38.29 36.69 23.36
C GLN A 576 38.09 35.71 24.53
N GLN A 577 38.30 36.16 25.78
CA GLN A 577 38.03 35.34 26.98
C GLN A 577 36.56 34.93 27.10
N ALA A 578 35.62 35.83 26.79
CA ALA A 578 34.19 35.51 26.80
C ALA A 578 33.80 34.49 25.70
N LEU A 579 34.46 34.53 24.54
CA LEU A 579 34.29 33.53 23.48
C LEU A 579 34.86 32.17 23.89
N GLU A 580 36.03 32.14 24.52
CA GLU A 580 36.65 30.90 25.01
C GLU A 580 35.78 30.20 26.07
N VAL A 581 35.21 30.96 27.01
CA VAL A 581 34.26 30.42 28.01
C VAL A 581 33.00 29.85 27.33
N LYS A 582 32.44 30.53 26.32
CA LYS A 582 31.29 30.02 25.54
C LYS A 582 31.65 28.74 24.76
N GLN A 583 32.83 28.67 24.17
CA GLN A 583 33.29 27.46 23.46
C GLN A 583 33.49 26.28 24.42
N ARG A 584 34.03 26.51 25.62
CA ARG A 584 34.16 25.47 26.65
C ARG A 584 32.80 24.96 27.12
N ALA A 585 31.84 25.84 27.40
CA ALA A 585 30.47 25.45 27.77
C ALA A 585 29.78 24.61 26.67
N LEU A 586 29.91 25.02 25.40
CA LEU A 586 29.36 24.28 24.26
C LEU A 586 30.05 22.91 24.07
N ALA A 587 31.34 22.79 24.39
CA ALA A 587 32.07 21.52 24.34
C ALA A 587 31.61 20.56 25.47
N GLU A 588 31.35 21.08 26.68
CA GLU A 588 30.80 20.30 27.79
C GLU A 588 29.37 19.80 27.49
N GLU A 589 28.51 20.65 26.92
CA GLU A 589 27.16 20.28 26.49
C GLU A 589 27.19 19.16 25.44
N LYS A 590 28.03 19.30 24.40
CA LYS A 590 28.24 18.26 23.38
C LYS A 590 28.78 16.96 23.97
N ALA A 591 29.63 17.02 24.99
CA ALA A 591 30.16 15.83 25.67
C ALA A 591 29.09 15.11 26.53
N VAL A 592 28.17 15.85 27.15
CA VAL A 592 27.02 15.27 27.86
C VAL A 592 26.06 14.60 26.89
N GLU A 593 25.76 15.24 25.77
CA GLU A 593 24.83 14.69 24.77
C GLU A 593 25.43 13.46 24.05
N ALA A 594 26.74 13.47 23.74
CA ALA A 594 27.43 12.29 23.22
C ALA A 594 27.33 11.08 24.17
N ARG A 595 27.45 11.29 25.49
CA ARG A 595 27.26 10.22 26.50
C ARG A 595 25.83 9.70 26.54
N ARG A 596 24.83 10.58 26.38
CA ARG A 596 23.42 10.17 26.28
C ARG A 596 23.16 9.30 25.06
N VAL A 597 23.67 9.71 23.89
CA VAL A 597 23.57 8.94 22.64
C VAL A 597 24.28 7.58 22.79
N GLU A 598 25.44 7.51 23.44
CA GLU A 598 26.13 6.25 23.70
C GLU A 598 25.31 5.30 24.61
N ILE A 599 24.69 5.83 25.67
CA ILE A 599 23.80 5.06 26.56
C ILE A 599 22.56 4.56 25.80
N ALA A 600 21.91 5.42 25.03
CA ALA A 600 20.76 5.05 24.21
C ALA A 600 21.13 3.97 23.17
N ARG A 601 22.31 4.07 22.55
CA ARG A 601 22.84 3.06 21.63
C ARG A 601 23.07 1.71 22.32
N LYS A 602 23.62 1.70 23.55
CA LYS A 602 23.79 0.45 24.33
C LYS A 602 22.45 -0.19 24.67
N GLN A 603 21.47 0.61 25.12
CA GLN A 603 20.10 0.14 25.39
C GLN A 603 19.42 -0.41 24.12
N ALA A 604 19.59 0.24 22.96
CA ALA A 604 19.06 -0.25 21.69
C ALA A 604 19.69 -1.58 21.24
N VAL A 605 20.99 -1.79 21.48
CA VAL A 605 21.66 -3.07 21.21
C VAL A 605 21.13 -4.17 22.14
N GLU A 606 20.99 -3.90 23.44
CA GLU A 606 20.37 -4.86 24.37
C GLU A 606 18.92 -5.19 23.99
N ALA A 607 18.12 -4.20 23.60
CA ALA A 607 16.75 -4.40 23.15
C ALA A 607 16.69 -5.28 21.88
N LYS A 608 17.54 -5.02 20.88
CA LYS A 608 17.66 -5.86 19.67
C LYS A 608 18.10 -7.29 20.03
N GLN A 609 18.98 -7.48 21.01
CA GLN A 609 19.37 -8.83 21.48
C GLN A 609 18.23 -9.57 22.20
N ARG A 610 17.45 -8.88 23.04
CA ARG A 610 16.27 -9.47 23.73
C ARG A 610 15.19 -9.88 22.73
N ALA A 611 14.86 -9.01 21.77
CA ALA A 611 13.90 -9.31 20.70
C ALA A 611 14.33 -10.53 19.86
N LEU A 612 15.63 -10.64 19.52
CA LEU A 612 16.16 -11.80 18.80
C LEU A 612 16.08 -13.10 19.64
N ALA A 613 16.28 -13.03 20.95
CA ALA A 613 16.13 -14.17 21.85
C ALA A 613 14.67 -14.62 21.96
N GLU A 614 13.72 -13.67 22.06
CA GLU A 614 12.28 -13.93 22.06
C GLU A 614 11.81 -14.54 20.73
N GLN A 615 12.27 -14.01 19.60
CA GLN A 615 11.98 -14.56 18.26
C GLN A 615 12.44 -16.02 18.16
N LYS A 616 13.68 -16.33 18.58
CA LYS A 616 14.21 -17.71 18.61
C LYS A 616 13.43 -18.62 19.55
N ALA A 617 12.98 -18.11 20.71
CA ALA A 617 12.14 -18.88 21.63
C ALA A 617 10.75 -19.18 21.05
N MET A 618 10.16 -18.23 20.32
CA MET A 618 8.89 -18.41 19.61
C MET A 618 9.03 -19.39 18.44
N GLU A 619 10.13 -19.32 17.68
CA GLU A 619 10.42 -20.28 16.61
C GLU A 619 10.61 -21.70 17.16
N ALA A 620 11.38 -21.87 18.24
CA ALA A 620 11.53 -23.16 18.92
C ALA A 620 10.19 -23.74 19.40
N ARG A 621 9.30 -22.90 19.96
CA ARG A 621 7.93 -23.30 20.31
C ARG A 621 7.10 -23.72 19.10
N ARG A 622 7.18 -22.99 17.97
CA ARG A 622 6.51 -23.37 16.71
C ARG A 622 6.99 -24.72 16.20
N VAL A 623 8.29 -24.98 16.22
CA VAL A 623 8.88 -26.29 15.82
C VAL A 623 8.41 -27.41 16.76
N GLU A 624 8.34 -27.17 18.07
CA GLU A 624 7.84 -28.17 19.02
C GLU A 624 6.34 -28.49 18.80
N ILE A 625 5.51 -27.47 18.57
CA ILE A 625 4.08 -27.63 18.24
C ILE A 625 3.92 -28.40 16.92
N ALA A 626 4.64 -28.02 15.87
CA ALA A 626 4.61 -28.72 14.58
C ALA A 626 5.04 -30.19 14.71
N ARG A 627 6.07 -30.48 15.54
CA ARG A 627 6.49 -31.85 15.86
C ARG A 627 5.39 -32.64 16.59
N LYS A 628 4.69 -32.03 17.57
CA LYS A 628 3.57 -32.68 18.27
C LYS A 628 2.41 -32.98 17.31
N GLN A 629 2.03 -32.00 16.49
CA GLN A 629 1.00 -32.18 15.44
C GLN A 629 1.38 -33.27 14.43
N ALA A 630 2.65 -33.36 14.01
CA ALA A 630 3.12 -34.41 13.10
C ALA A 630 3.08 -35.82 13.73
N VAL A 631 3.33 -35.93 15.05
CA VAL A 631 3.18 -37.21 15.78
C VAL A 631 1.71 -37.60 15.89
N GLU A 632 0.82 -36.67 16.26
CA GLU A 632 -0.62 -36.92 16.29
C GLU A 632 -1.17 -37.30 14.91
N ALA A 633 -0.76 -36.61 13.85
CA ALA A 633 -1.17 -36.92 12.48
C ALA A 633 -0.76 -38.34 12.06
N LYS A 634 0.47 -38.77 12.40
CA LYS A 634 0.92 -40.16 12.18
C LYS A 634 0.12 -41.17 12.98
N GLN A 635 -0.24 -40.87 14.23
CA GLN A 635 -1.10 -41.74 15.05
C GLN A 635 -2.52 -41.86 14.48
N ARG A 636 -3.11 -40.74 14.02
CA ARG A 636 -4.43 -40.73 13.37
C ARG A 636 -4.43 -41.50 12.05
N ALA A 637 -3.38 -41.36 11.24
CA ALA A 637 -3.20 -42.15 10.01
C ALA A 637 -3.12 -43.66 10.32
N LEU A 638 -2.26 -44.07 11.26
CA LEU A 638 -2.13 -45.47 11.66
C LEU A 638 -3.45 -46.05 12.21
N ALA A 639 -4.20 -45.28 13.00
CA ALA A 639 -5.51 -45.69 13.50
C ALA A 639 -6.54 -45.84 12.37
N LYS A 640 -6.50 -44.98 11.35
CA LYS A 640 -7.35 -45.08 10.16
C LYS A 640 -7.01 -46.33 9.34
N ASP A 641 -5.73 -46.58 9.07
CA ASP A 641 -5.28 -47.76 8.34
C ASP A 641 -5.69 -49.06 9.06
N GLN A 642 -5.56 -49.10 10.39
CA GLN A 642 -6.02 -50.24 11.21
C GLN A 642 -7.55 -50.41 11.16
N ALA A 643 -8.33 -49.32 11.11
CA ALA A 643 -9.78 -49.39 10.97
C ALA A 643 -10.19 -49.87 9.57
N GLU A 644 -9.52 -49.41 8.51
CA GLU A 644 -9.75 -49.86 7.13
C GLU A 644 -9.38 -51.34 6.96
N GLN A 645 -8.27 -51.81 7.56
CA GLN A 645 -7.90 -53.23 7.57
C GLN A 645 -8.96 -54.10 8.27
N LYS A 646 -9.43 -53.70 9.47
CA LYS A 646 -10.51 -54.42 10.19
C LYS A 646 -11.82 -54.42 9.40
N ALA A 647 -12.17 -53.33 8.73
CA ALA A 647 -13.36 -53.25 7.88
C ALA A 647 -13.24 -54.15 6.64
N ALA A 648 -12.05 -54.23 6.03
CA ALA A 648 -11.78 -55.12 4.91
C ALA A 648 -11.82 -56.60 5.32
N GLU A 649 -11.31 -56.94 6.51
CA GLU A 649 -11.39 -58.29 7.09
C GLU A 649 -12.85 -58.68 7.40
N ALA A 650 -13.62 -57.79 8.03
CA ALA A 650 -15.05 -58.01 8.27
C ALA A 650 -15.83 -58.25 6.98
N ARG A 651 -15.57 -57.46 5.92
CA ARG A 651 -16.17 -57.67 4.58
C ARG A 651 -15.79 -59.03 3.97
N ARG A 652 -14.54 -59.49 4.15
CA ARG A 652 -14.11 -60.84 3.68
C ARG A 652 -14.83 -61.94 4.44
N VAL A 653 -14.97 -61.83 5.77
CA VAL A 653 -15.70 -62.79 6.60
C VAL A 653 -17.19 -62.84 6.22
N GLU A 654 -17.81 -61.69 5.98
CA GLU A 654 -19.21 -61.61 5.54
C GLU A 654 -19.42 -62.20 4.14
N MET A 655 -18.53 -61.91 3.19
CA MET A 655 -18.56 -62.49 1.85
C MET A 655 -18.39 -64.02 1.89
N ALA A 656 -17.46 -64.54 2.71
CA ALA A 656 -17.29 -65.98 2.93
C ALA A 656 -18.53 -66.62 3.57
N ARG A 657 -19.20 -65.91 4.50
CA ARG A 657 -20.45 -66.36 5.12
C ARG A 657 -21.59 -66.42 4.10
N GLN A 658 -21.72 -65.43 3.21
CA GLN A 658 -22.69 -65.45 2.11
C GLN A 658 -22.42 -66.60 1.13
N GLN A 659 -21.16 -66.79 0.72
CA GLN A 659 -20.77 -67.93 -0.13
C GLN A 659 -21.09 -69.29 0.51
N ALA A 660 -20.88 -69.45 1.82
CA ALA A 660 -21.24 -70.66 2.56
C ALA A 660 -22.76 -70.88 2.65
N LEU A 661 -23.55 -69.81 2.79
CA LEU A 661 -25.02 -69.88 2.77
C LEU A 661 -25.55 -70.27 1.38
N ASP A 662 -24.98 -69.71 0.31
CA ASP A 662 -25.38 -70.05 -1.06
C ASP A 662 -24.89 -71.43 -1.49
N ALA A 663 -23.73 -71.89 -1.02
CA ALA A 663 -23.31 -73.28 -1.16
C ALA A 663 -24.29 -74.25 -0.48
N ARG A 664 -24.72 -73.94 0.76
CA ARG A 664 -25.76 -74.72 1.47
C ARG A 664 -27.10 -74.70 0.71
N ARG A 665 -27.54 -73.56 0.19
CA ARG A 665 -28.74 -73.45 -0.66
C ARG A 665 -28.64 -74.32 -1.92
N LYS A 666 -27.49 -74.33 -2.60
CA LYS A 666 -27.23 -75.18 -3.78
C LYS A 666 -27.28 -76.67 -3.43
N VAL A 667 -26.71 -77.09 -2.28
CA VAL A 667 -26.80 -78.48 -1.80
C VAL A 667 -28.25 -78.87 -1.50
N VAL A 668 -29.02 -78.04 -0.80
CA VAL A 668 -30.44 -78.30 -0.52
C VAL A 668 -31.28 -78.33 -1.80
N ALA A 669 -31.01 -77.45 -2.76
CA ALA A 669 -31.66 -77.46 -4.07
C ALA A 669 -31.36 -78.76 -4.84
N ARG A 670 -30.10 -79.21 -4.84
CA ARG A 670 -29.68 -80.49 -5.44
C ARG A 670 -30.36 -81.69 -4.76
N GLN A 671 -30.40 -81.72 -3.42
CA GLN A 671 -31.10 -82.77 -2.68
C GLN A 671 -32.60 -82.81 -3.03
N ARG A 672 -33.26 -81.66 -3.12
CA ARG A 672 -34.67 -81.57 -3.56
C ARG A 672 -34.87 -82.03 -5.01
N ALA A 673 -33.93 -81.72 -5.90
CA ALA A 673 -33.96 -82.19 -7.28
C ALA A 673 -33.82 -83.73 -7.34
N GLU A 674 -32.79 -84.29 -6.71
CA GLU A 674 -32.58 -85.74 -6.61
C GLU A 674 -33.76 -86.46 -5.94
N GLU A 675 -34.40 -85.86 -4.94
CA GLU A 675 -35.62 -86.41 -4.33
C GLU A 675 -36.83 -86.33 -5.28
N SER A 676 -36.99 -85.25 -6.04
CA SER A 676 -38.05 -85.11 -7.03
C SER A 676 -37.91 -86.11 -8.19
N GLU A 677 -36.68 -86.38 -8.62
CA GLU A 677 -36.37 -87.43 -9.61
C GLU A 677 -36.69 -88.82 -9.06
N ARG A 678 -36.29 -89.11 -7.81
CA ARG A 678 -36.63 -90.38 -7.15
C ARG A 678 -38.15 -90.57 -7.04
N ARG A 679 -38.90 -89.51 -6.69
CA ARG A 679 -40.38 -89.51 -6.65
C ARG A 679 -40.97 -89.74 -8.05
N ALA A 680 -40.45 -89.08 -9.09
CA ALA A 680 -40.90 -89.28 -10.47
C ALA A 680 -40.61 -90.71 -11.00
N VAL A 681 -39.43 -91.27 -10.68
CA VAL A 681 -39.09 -92.67 -11.01
C VAL A 681 -39.98 -93.65 -10.26
N ALA A 682 -40.29 -93.39 -8.98
CA ALA A 682 -41.23 -94.22 -8.20
C ALA A 682 -42.66 -94.16 -8.78
N GLN A 683 -43.13 -92.97 -9.20
CA GLN A 683 -44.42 -92.82 -9.89
C GLN A 683 -44.45 -93.59 -11.21
N ARG A 684 -43.43 -93.44 -12.07
CA ARG A 684 -43.33 -94.20 -13.34
C ARG A 684 -43.34 -95.72 -13.10
N LYS A 685 -42.59 -96.22 -12.11
CA LYS A 685 -42.62 -97.64 -11.73
C LYS A 685 -44.00 -98.08 -11.21
N GLY A 686 -44.70 -97.23 -10.47
CA GLY A 686 -46.07 -97.47 -10.01
C GLY A 686 -47.09 -97.52 -11.17
N GLU A 687 -46.95 -96.63 -12.15
CA GLU A 687 -47.78 -96.63 -13.37
C GLU A 687 -47.48 -97.84 -14.26
N GLU A 688 -46.21 -98.20 -14.45
CA GLU A 688 -45.84 -99.43 -15.16
C GLU A 688 -46.38 -100.69 -14.47
N ALA A 689 -46.30 -100.76 -13.13
CA ALA A 689 -46.88 -101.87 -12.36
C ALA A 689 -48.41 -101.94 -12.53
N ARG A 690 -49.11 -100.80 -12.51
CA ARG A 690 -50.55 -100.71 -12.80
C ARG A 690 -50.88 -101.16 -14.22
N ARG A 691 -50.14 -100.69 -15.24
CA ARG A 691 -50.31 -101.11 -16.64
C ARG A 691 -50.07 -102.61 -16.82
N ARG A 692 -49.04 -103.17 -16.17
CA ARG A 692 -48.76 -104.62 -16.20
C ARG A 692 -49.90 -105.42 -15.55
N ALA A 693 -50.38 -104.98 -14.38
CA ALA A 693 -51.53 -105.60 -13.70
C ALA A 693 -52.81 -105.52 -14.54
N GLU A 694 -53.05 -104.40 -15.23
CA GLU A 694 -54.20 -104.24 -16.13
C GLU A 694 -54.10 -105.16 -17.37
N ILE A 695 -52.92 -105.26 -17.99
CA ILE A 695 -52.66 -106.19 -19.09
C ILE A 695 -52.87 -107.65 -18.64
N GLU A 696 -52.39 -108.00 -17.44
CA GLU A 696 -52.57 -109.34 -16.87
C GLU A 696 -54.05 -109.63 -16.55
N ALA A 697 -54.78 -108.66 -16.00
CA ALA A 697 -56.22 -108.76 -15.74
C ALA A 697 -57.02 -108.92 -17.05
N ARG A 698 -56.71 -108.14 -18.09
CA ARG A 698 -57.30 -108.29 -19.43
C ARG A 698 -57.01 -109.68 -20.01
N ARG A 699 -55.78 -110.19 -19.87
CA ARG A 699 -55.39 -111.54 -20.33
C ARG A 699 -56.14 -112.64 -19.56
N LYS A 700 -56.29 -112.52 -18.24
CA LYS A 700 -57.08 -113.42 -17.39
C LYS A 700 -58.56 -113.42 -17.80
N ALA A 701 -59.16 -112.24 -17.98
CA ALA A 701 -60.55 -112.10 -18.44
C ALA A 701 -60.75 -112.71 -19.85
N GLN A 702 -59.78 -112.55 -20.76
CA GLN A 702 -59.83 -113.15 -22.10
C GLN A 702 -59.76 -114.69 -22.04
N ILE A 703 -58.92 -115.26 -21.17
CA ILE A 703 -58.85 -116.71 -20.94
C ILE A 703 -60.16 -117.24 -20.33
N GLU A 704 -60.77 -116.51 -19.39
CA GLU A 704 -62.08 -116.88 -18.84
C GLU A 704 -63.21 -116.78 -19.87
N ALA A 705 -63.22 -115.77 -20.73
CA ALA A 705 -64.17 -115.65 -21.83
C ALA A 705 -64.03 -116.84 -22.81
N GLN A 706 -62.79 -117.22 -23.16
CA GLN A 706 -62.52 -118.41 -23.96
C GLN A 706 -63.04 -119.69 -23.28
N ARG A 707 -62.79 -119.87 -21.97
CA ARG A 707 -63.33 -121.01 -21.21
C ARG A 707 -64.86 -121.03 -21.19
N ARG A 708 -65.53 -119.88 -21.02
CA ARG A 708 -67.01 -119.79 -21.07
C ARG A 708 -67.53 -120.18 -22.44
N THR A 709 -66.95 -119.67 -23.53
CA THR A 709 -67.36 -120.05 -24.89
C THR A 709 -67.10 -121.54 -25.20
N GLN A 710 -66.01 -122.13 -24.69
CA GLN A 710 -65.76 -123.58 -24.79
C GLN A 710 -66.79 -124.40 -24.00
N GLN A 711 -67.14 -123.98 -22.78
CA GLN A 711 -68.17 -124.64 -21.96
C GLN A 711 -69.56 -124.54 -22.59
N GLU A 712 -69.91 -123.41 -23.20
CA GLU A 712 -71.15 -123.27 -23.97
C GLU A 712 -71.18 -124.15 -25.22
N ALA A 713 -70.05 -124.26 -25.94
CA ALA A 713 -69.93 -125.18 -27.07
C ALA A 713 -70.05 -126.65 -26.65
N GLN A 714 -69.45 -127.04 -25.53
CA GLN A 714 -69.61 -128.38 -24.93
C GLN A 714 -71.06 -128.65 -24.55
N ARG A 715 -71.71 -127.74 -23.80
CA ARG A 715 -73.13 -127.88 -23.43
C ARG A 715 -74.06 -127.98 -24.65
N ARG A 716 -73.76 -127.24 -25.74
CA ARG A 716 -74.50 -127.34 -27.01
C ARG A 716 -74.30 -128.70 -27.69
N SER A 717 -73.08 -129.27 -27.67
CA SER A 717 -72.84 -130.61 -28.24
C SER A 717 -73.48 -131.72 -27.41
N GLU A 718 -73.45 -131.61 -26.08
CA GLU A 718 -74.14 -132.52 -25.15
C GLU A 718 -75.66 -132.47 -25.33
N ALA A 719 -76.24 -131.27 -25.48
CA ALA A 719 -77.67 -131.11 -25.76
C ALA A 719 -78.08 -131.70 -27.12
N LEU A 720 -77.22 -131.61 -28.15
CA LEU A 720 -77.44 -132.25 -29.45
C LEU A 720 -77.35 -133.78 -29.37
N LEU A 721 -76.39 -134.32 -28.60
CA LEU A 721 -76.26 -135.75 -28.33
C LEU A 721 -77.45 -136.29 -27.52
N ALA A 722 -77.95 -135.52 -26.54
CA ALA A 722 -79.14 -135.86 -25.76
C ALA A 722 -80.40 -135.91 -26.64
N LYS A 723 -80.58 -134.95 -27.57
CA LYS A 723 -81.67 -134.99 -28.55
C LYS A 723 -81.64 -136.25 -29.42
N ARG A 724 -80.47 -136.60 -29.97
CA ARG A 724 -80.30 -137.84 -30.75
C ARG A 724 -80.66 -139.09 -29.96
N ARG A 725 -80.22 -139.20 -28.70
CA ARG A 725 -80.58 -140.33 -27.82
C ARG A 725 -82.08 -140.44 -27.56
N VAL A 726 -82.80 -139.32 -27.43
CA VAL A 726 -84.26 -139.33 -27.26
C VAL A 726 -84.96 -139.78 -28.55
N GLU A 727 -84.49 -139.35 -29.72
CA GLU A 727 -85.01 -139.80 -31.02
C GLU A 727 -84.76 -141.31 -31.25
N GLU A 728 -83.55 -141.80 -30.95
CA GLU A 728 -83.21 -143.22 -31.01
C GLU A 728 -84.07 -144.07 -30.06
N GLN A 729 -84.31 -143.62 -28.82
CA GLN A 729 -85.21 -144.31 -27.89
C GLN A 729 -86.65 -144.34 -28.39
N ARG A 730 -87.12 -143.27 -29.05
CA ARG A 730 -88.47 -143.22 -29.64
C ARG A 730 -88.60 -144.24 -30.78
N ALA A 731 -87.62 -144.30 -31.68
CA ALA A 731 -87.56 -145.28 -32.77
C ALA A 731 -87.43 -146.74 -32.26
N ALA A 732 -86.65 -146.97 -31.18
CA ALA A 732 -86.55 -148.28 -30.55
C ALA A 732 -87.88 -148.75 -29.94
N LYS A 733 -88.64 -147.83 -29.33
CA LYS A 733 -89.95 -148.14 -28.73
C LYS A 733 -91.00 -148.52 -29.78
N GLU A 734 -91.00 -147.87 -30.94
CA GLU A 734 -91.87 -148.26 -32.07
C GLU A 734 -91.50 -149.65 -32.63
N ARG A 735 -90.21 -149.94 -32.78
CA ARG A 735 -89.73 -151.27 -33.22
C ARG A 735 -90.18 -152.39 -32.28
N ALA A 736 -90.12 -152.18 -30.96
CA ALA A 736 -90.60 -153.14 -29.96
C ALA A 736 -92.12 -153.39 -30.07
N LEU A 737 -92.90 -152.34 -30.33
CA LEU A 737 -94.36 -152.40 -30.45
C LEU A 737 -94.81 -153.15 -31.73
N ALA A 738 -94.05 -153.00 -32.82
CA ALA A 738 -94.23 -153.79 -34.05
C ALA A 738 -93.92 -155.28 -33.82
N LEU A 739 -92.86 -155.59 -33.08
CA LEU A 739 -92.42 -156.97 -32.81
C LEU A 739 -93.43 -157.76 -31.96
N GLY A 740 -94.05 -157.10 -30.97
CA GLY A 740 -95.12 -157.70 -30.15
C GLY A 740 -96.36 -158.10 -30.97
N ARG A 741 -96.75 -157.29 -31.97
CA ARG A 741 -97.85 -157.62 -32.88
C ARG A 741 -97.54 -158.83 -33.77
N ALA A 742 -96.28 -158.98 -34.21
CA ALA A 742 -95.85 -160.15 -34.99
C ALA A 742 -95.88 -161.45 -34.17
N GLN A 743 -95.39 -161.42 -32.93
CA GLN A 743 -95.34 -162.61 -32.05
C GLN A 743 -96.73 -163.12 -31.65
N ALA A 744 -97.71 -162.23 -31.42
CA ALA A 744 -99.09 -162.63 -31.16
C ALA A 744 -99.71 -163.41 -32.34
N LYS A 745 -99.43 -163.00 -33.58
CA LYS A 745 -99.94 -163.63 -34.80
C LYS A 745 -99.35 -165.05 -35.01
N ALA A 746 -98.06 -165.22 -34.74
CA ALA A 746 -97.39 -166.53 -34.81
C ALA A 746 -97.94 -167.53 -33.76
N LYS A 747 -98.23 -167.07 -32.54
CA LYS A 747 -98.73 -167.94 -31.44
C LYS A 747 -100.12 -168.52 -31.73
N ALA A 748 -100.97 -167.79 -32.46
CA ALA A 748 -102.26 -168.29 -32.93
C ALA A 748 -102.11 -169.40 -33.99
N GLN A 749 -101.19 -169.24 -34.95
CA GLN A 749 -100.96 -170.23 -36.01
C GLN A 749 -100.37 -171.55 -35.48
N ALA A 750 -99.46 -171.49 -34.49
CA ALA A 750 -98.90 -172.69 -33.85
C ALA A 750 -99.95 -173.55 -33.12
N SER A 751 -100.95 -172.91 -32.48
CA SER A 751 -102.03 -173.61 -31.78
C SER A 751 -102.89 -174.45 -32.74
N ALA A 752 -103.23 -173.91 -33.91
CA ALA A 752 -104.01 -174.61 -34.93
C ALA A 752 -103.28 -175.84 -35.50
N GLN A 753 -101.96 -175.75 -35.72
CA GLN A 753 -101.16 -176.88 -36.21
C GLN A 753 -101.04 -178.02 -35.18
N ALA A 754 -100.95 -177.69 -33.88
CA ALA A 754 -100.89 -178.68 -32.81
C ALA A 754 -102.18 -179.51 -32.69
N ALA A 755 -103.35 -178.91 -32.93
CA ALA A 755 -104.63 -179.61 -32.93
C ALA A 755 -104.73 -180.63 -34.08
N ALA A 756 -104.33 -180.26 -35.30
CA ALA A 756 -104.38 -181.12 -36.47
C ALA A 756 -103.45 -182.36 -36.37
N LEU A 757 -102.29 -182.22 -35.70
CA LEU A 757 -101.37 -183.34 -35.47
C LEU A 757 -101.91 -184.36 -34.45
N ARG A 758 -102.62 -183.92 -33.41
CA ARG A 758 -103.23 -184.83 -32.42
C ARG A 758 -104.29 -185.74 -33.07
N GLN A 759 -105.11 -185.20 -33.97
CA GLN A 759 -106.16 -185.97 -34.65
C GLN A 759 -105.57 -187.06 -35.58
N LYS A 760 -104.46 -186.77 -36.28
CA LYS A 760 -103.72 -187.77 -37.08
C LYS A 760 -103.08 -188.87 -36.23
N ALA A 761 -102.54 -188.54 -35.06
CA ALA A 761 -101.92 -189.52 -34.16
C ALA A 761 -102.92 -190.53 -33.57
N GLU A 762 -104.17 -190.13 -33.31
CA GLU A 762 -105.19 -191.04 -32.78
C GLU A 762 -105.69 -192.06 -33.82
N ILE A 763 -105.82 -191.64 -35.08
CA ILE A 763 -106.19 -192.52 -36.22
C ILE A 763 -105.11 -193.60 -36.42
N ALA A 764 -103.83 -193.24 -36.37
CA ALA A 764 -102.71 -194.17 -36.48
C ALA A 764 -102.72 -195.23 -35.36
N ARG A 765 -102.99 -194.83 -34.10
CA ARG A 765 -103.08 -195.76 -32.96
C ARG A 765 -104.20 -196.79 -33.12
N ARG A 766 -105.34 -196.42 -33.71
CA ARG A 766 -106.44 -197.37 -34.00
C ARG A 766 -106.07 -198.38 -35.09
N GLN A 767 -105.22 -198.04 -36.05
CA GLN A 767 -104.74 -199.00 -37.06
C GLN A 767 -103.69 -199.97 -36.52
N VAL A 768 -102.73 -199.50 -35.71
CA VAL A 768 -101.71 -200.38 -35.08
C VAL A 768 -102.36 -201.41 -34.13
N SER A 769 -103.40 -201.02 -33.39
CA SER A 769 -104.19 -201.94 -32.55
C SER A 769 -104.84 -203.08 -33.35
N LYS A 770 -105.41 -202.78 -34.53
CA LYS A 770 -105.98 -203.81 -35.41
C LYS A 770 -104.90 -204.73 -36.02
N SER A 771 -103.71 -204.22 -36.30
CA SER A 771 -102.61 -205.02 -36.86
C SER A 771 -102.01 -206.00 -35.85
N ARG A 772 -101.93 -205.65 -34.57
CA ARG A 772 -101.39 -206.54 -33.53
C ARG A 772 -102.33 -207.72 -33.22
N ARG A 773 -103.66 -207.56 -33.39
CA ARG A 773 -104.66 -208.64 -33.31
C ARG A 773 -104.57 -209.72 -34.40
N ARG A 774 -103.59 -209.65 -35.32
CA ARG A 774 -103.51 -210.54 -36.50
C ARG A 774 -102.17 -211.25 -36.69
N LYS A 775 -101.29 -211.26 -35.67
CA LYS A 775 -99.95 -211.88 -35.77
C LYS A 775 -99.49 -212.71 -34.56
N GLU A 776 -100.37 -212.96 -33.60
CA GLU A 776 -100.22 -214.00 -32.56
C GLU A 776 -101.42 -214.98 -32.64
N ARG A 777 -101.63 -215.46 -33.87
CA ARG A 777 -102.34 -216.68 -34.24
C ARG A 777 -101.59 -217.29 -35.42
#